data_AF-A0A3D4Q235-F1
#
_entry.id   AF-A0A3D4Q235-F1
#
_cell.length_a   1.000
_cell.length_b   1.000
_cell.length_c   1.000
_cell.angle_alpha   90.00
_cell.angle_beta   90.00
_cell.angle_gamma   90.00
#
_symmetry.space_group_name_H-M   'P 1'
#
loop_
_entity.id
_entity.type
_entity.pdbx_description
1 polymer ?
#
loop_
_entity_poly.entity_id
_entity_poly.type
_entity_poly.pdbx_seq_one_letter_code
_entity_poly.pdbx_strand_id
1 'polypeptide(L)'
;MSLTINNWIVRCTPLASLCLSISIICGCAGGPSGTASTSANTSASIFSSTSTSTSPSSANSSSNAAITLPLTVSPDNPKIRYNGRVHLTSSAALYDWANTQIEFRVEATQIELLLSDDKNDYNLFVDGQLQKTITGTGSISIPVTLGQGDHHILLTKRTGPNFGSGQFLGLRLPQAGQLLDLPAAPSRKLEFIGDSFTVGYGNEGPGLDCAGVLRPYENSYLSFAPMTARALGAQSHSIAISGRGAVRNYGDANSTSTTPMPLYYGRTLMERADLPWNFQSWVPDAVVIKLGTNDHSTQPEPSAEVFIAGVHGLIAQVTSAYGQVPIILLADSSLPQLITRMQTAMQQQHAMGNNKVHFAQVTFPPQNQLGCDWHPSVAGQEAMAAELVTAIKPILGWQDNDKGSTNSLIESVSVTAFKGGAKGAYSMVFDDYCSAWASGIDDFAIPGLLEHGLRAGLGAIASECEKNNFQARLHTVAEQGFEIVSHTWTHAALVACATKPNSNQACSDVLPDFSIEIDKARDFLRQASGAPVDFFVFPYNSVDEVVLNHLRAQGYLGARGGSYSLNPANFSDPLKLNLLGNQADMNALANQAVSTGSFAFINLHGIADASYEPVPLNTWNAHLDHLTTLVANHDLWVDTPTAIVKYNRTKALCGTPQIDGTSLTFSGAQAGCATYVTGLTVSLAASTGLADVRPTQNGLALPTRRVSANQLLIENIDPRFNTQLNF
;
A
#
# COMPACT_ATOMS: atom_id res chain seq x y z
N MET A 1 -17.58 54.41 14.87
CA MET A 1 -18.21 53.10 15.11
C MET A 1 -17.09 52.11 15.36
N SER A 2 -16.87 51.76 16.62
CA SER A 2 -15.87 50.79 17.07
C SER A 2 -16.28 49.37 16.69
N LEU A 3 -15.32 48.56 16.26
CA LEU A 3 -15.44 47.10 16.26
C LEU A 3 -14.19 46.52 16.92
N THR A 4 -14.46 45.72 17.93
CA THR A 4 -13.60 45.27 19.02
C THR A 4 -12.70 44.13 18.59
N ILE A 5 -11.44 44.18 19.02
CA ILE A 5 -10.45 43.10 18.93
C ILE A 5 -10.68 42.16 20.12
N ASN A 6 -10.97 40.89 19.87
CA ASN A 6 -11.02 39.86 20.92
C ASN A 6 -9.70 39.08 20.95
N ASN A 7 -8.91 39.34 22.00
CA ASN A 7 -7.81 38.50 22.46
C ASN A 7 -8.35 37.19 23.03
N TRP A 8 -7.85 36.03 22.57
CA TRP A 8 -8.04 34.76 23.24
C TRP A 8 -6.70 34.28 23.82
N ILE A 9 -6.63 34.29 25.15
CA ILE A 9 -5.52 33.80 25.97
C ILE A 9 -5.68 32.27 26.08
N VAL A 10 -4.70 31.52 25.55
CA VAL A 10 -4.58 30.08 25.79
C VAL A 10 -3.91 29.89 27.16
N ARG A 11 -4.66 29.32 28.12
CA ARG A 11 -4.10 28.82 29.40
C ARG A 11 -3.80 27.33 29.26
N CYS A 12 -2.53 26.95 29.27
CA CYS A 12 -2.10 25.59 29.59
C CYS A 12 -1.46 25.60 30.98
N THR A 13 -2.00 24.80 31.90
CA THR A 13 -1.45 24.53 33.23
C THR A 13 -0.28 23.56 33.16
N PRO A 14 0.83 23.77 33.89
CA PRO A 14 1.89 22.78 34.02
C PRO A 14 1.59 21.82 35.19
N LEU A 15 1.56 20.52 34.95
CA LEU A 15 1.61 19.52 36.02
C LEU A 15 3.06 19.12 36.26
N ALA A 16 3.58 19.58 37.40
CA ALA A 16 4.85 19.18 37.97
C ALA A 16 4.71 17.82 38.70
N SER A 17 5.83 17.09 38.68
CA SER A 17 6.11 15.82 39.35
C SER A 17 5.58 15.67 40.77
N LEU A 18 5.13 14.46 41.13
CA LEU A 18 5.26 13.96 42.50
C LEU A 18 5.56 12.45 42.50
N CYS A 19 6.79 12.10 42.83
CA CYS A 19 7.15 10.80 43.39
C CYS A 19 6.53 10.69 44.78
N LEU A 20 5.86 9.57 45.09
CA LEU A 20 5.73 9.13 46.48
C LEU A 20 5.83 7.61 46.57
N SER A 21 6.90 7.20 47.22
CA SER A 21 7.19 5.88 47.79
C SER A 21 6.16 5.49 48.85
N ILE A 22 5.66 4.24 48.80
CA ILE A 22 5.19 3.53 50.00
C ILE A 22 5.73 2.10 49.94
N SER A 23 6.66 1.81 50.86
CA SER A 23 6.99 0.45 51.32
C SER A 23 6.11 0.12 52.51
N ILE A 24 5.47 -1.05 52.54
CA ILE A 24 5.08 -1.74 53.77
C ILE A 24 5.42 -3.23 53.61
N ILE A 25 6.16 -3.72 54.61
CA ILE A 25 6.67 -5.08 54.84
C ILE A 25 5.72 -5.83 55.78
N CYS A 26 5.86 -7.17 55.81
CA CYS A 26 5.29 -8.22 56.71
C CYS A 26 4.04 -8.91 56.17
N GLY A 27 3.92 -10.24 56.17
CA GLY A 27 4.75 -11.29 56.77
C GLY A 27 4.20 -12.69 56.44
N CYS A 28 4.99 -13.70 56.78
CA CYS A 28 4.89 -15.11 56.39
C CYS A 28 3.73 -15.93 56.99
N ALA A 29 3.53 -17.11 56.35
CA ALA A 29 3.36 -18.46 56.94
C ALA A 29 1.98 -19.14 56.83
N GLY A 30 2.02 -20.41 56.38
CA GLY A 30 1.05 -21.46 56.75
C GLY A 30 0.45 -22.28 55.62
N GLY A 31 1.01 -23.48 55.34
CA GLY A 31 0.19 -24.64 54.94
C GLY A 31 -0.49 -25.27 56.19
N PRO A 32 -1.07 -26.49 56.16
CA PRO A 32 -1.05 -27.53 55.11
C PRO A 32 -2.40 -28.29 54.94
N SER A 33 -2.33 -29.46 54.28
CA SER A 33 -3.20 -30.66 54.36
C SER A 33 -4.58 -30.63 53.66
N GLY A 34 -5.03 -31.69 52.96
CA GLY A 34 -4.45 -33.02 52.81
C GLY A 34 -5.16 -33.93 51.79
N THR A 35 -4.45 -35.04 51.51
CA THR A 35 -4.89 -36.44 51.30
C THR A 35 -5.93 -36.75 50.20
N ALA A 36 -5.63 -37.50 49.13
CA ALA A 36 -5.05 -38.86 48.96
C ALA A 36 -6.11 -39.98 48.88
N SER A 37 -6.09 -40.73 47.77
CA SER A 37 -6.26 -42.21 47.67
C SER A 37 -6.32 -42.61 46.19
N THR A 38 -5.24 -43.18 45.60
CA THR A 38 -4.94 -44.63 45.40
C THR A 38 -5.93 -45.33 44.44
N SER A 39 -5.55 -46.05 43.38
CA SER A 39 -4.62 -47.20 43.23
C SER A 39 -4.57 -47.55 41.72
N ALA A 40 -3.45 -47.78 41.03
CA ALA A 40 -2.45 -48.85 41.08
C ALA A 40 -2.95 -50.26 40.70
N ASN A 41 -2.55 -50.76 39.52
CA ASN A 41 -1.96 -52.10 39.25
C ASN A 41 -1.94 -52.41 37.74
N THR A 42 -0.77 -52.40 37.08
CA THR A 42 0.17 -53.53 36.83
C THR A 42 -0.28 -54.51 35.74
N SER A 43 0.49 -54.62 34.65
CA SER A 43 1.37 -55.78 34.36
C SER A 43 1.67 -55.93 32.87
N ALA A 44 2.95 -56.13 32.56
CA ALA A 44 3.48 -56.47 31.25
C ALA A 44 3.20 -57.94 30.88
N SER A 45 3.23 -58.25 29.57
CA SER A 45 3.50 -59.60 29.06
C SER A 45 4.08 -59.53 27.65
N ILE A 46 5.21 -60.21 27.49
CA ILE A 46 5.98 -60.46 26.27
C ILE A 46 5.44 -61.75 25.63
N PHE A 47 5.27 -61.82 24.31
CA PHE A 47 5.50 -63.04 23.52
C PHE A 47 5.73 -62.72 22.04
N SER A 48 6.44 -63.65 21.41
CA SER A 48 7.30 -63.56 20.24
C SER A 48 6.66 -63.90 18.89
N SER A 49 7.14 -63.22 17.85
CA SER A 49 7.45 -63.67 16.48
C SER A 49 6.58 -64.72 15.77
N THR A 50 6.01 -64.32 14.63
CA THR A 50 6.18 -65.02 13.34
C THR A 50 6.18 -64.00 12.20
N SER A 51 7.25 -64.06 11.39
CA SER A 51 7.52 -63.28 10.21
C SER A 51 6.85 -63.87 8.97
N THR A 52 6.17 -63.04 8.19
CA THR A 52 6.05 -63.21 6.73
C THR A 52 6.23 -61.87 6.05
N SER A 53 7.19 -61.85 5.13
CA SER A 53 7.75 -60.72 4.41
C SER A 53 6.84 -60.17 3.33
N THR A 54 6.59 -58.86 3.35
CA THR A 54 6.39 -58.04 2.14
C THR A 54 6.88 -56.63 2.44
N SER A 55 7.79 -56.14 1.61
CA SER A 55 8.49 -54.85 1.69
C SER A 55 7.56 -53.65 1.91
N PRO A 56 7.87 -52.70 2.80
CA PRO A 56 7.23 -51.40 2.80
C PRO A 56 8.03 -50.40 1.96
N SER A 57 7.32 -49.88 0.96
CA SER A 57 7.50 -48.56 0.36
C SER A 57 7.79 -47.49 1.43
N SER A 58 8.73 -46.63 1.10
CA SER A 58 9.08 -45.40 1.80
C SER A 58 7.86 -44.54 2.10
N ALA A 59 7.38 -44.58 3.34
CA ALA A 59 6.55 -43.53 3.90
C ALA A 59 7.46 -42.32 4.15
N ASN A 60 7.49 -41.40 3.19
CA ASN A 60 7.96 -40.04 3.46
C ASN A 60 6.93 -39.40 4.40
N SER A 61 7.29 -39.35 5.67
CA SER A 61 6.70 -38.43 6.62
C SER A 61 6.72 -37.03 6.02
N SER A 62 5.54 -36.47 5.77
CA SER A 62 5.33 -35.06 5.50
C SER A 62 5.79 -34.25 6.71
N SER A 63 7.09 -33.92 6.72
CA SER A 63 7.59 -32.82 7.52
C SER A 63 6.97 -31.55 6.97
N ASN A 64 6.11 -30.90 7.75
CA ASN A 64 6.01 -29.45 7.73
C ASN A 64 7.41 -28.90 8.01
N ALA A 65 8.22 -28.78 6.97
CA ALA A 65 9.45 -28.02 7.04
C ALA A 65 9.03 -26.57 7.17
N ALA A 66 9.03 -26.06 8.41
CA ALA A 66 9.19 -24.64 8.63
C ALA A 66 10.34 -24.19 7.72
N ILE A 67 10.05 -23.33 6.75
CA ILE A 67 11.08 -22.75 5.88
C ILE A 67 12.01 -22.00 6.83
N THR A 68 13.12 -22.65 7.17
CA THR A 68 14.14 -22.08 8.04
C THR A 68 14.83 -21.04 7.18
N LEU A 69 14.67 -19.76 7.50
CA LEU A 69 15.40 -18.66 6.84
C LEU A 69 16.84 -18.67 7.38
N PRO A 70 17.81 -19.37 6.76
CA PRO A 70 19.07 -19.69 7.42
C PRO A 70 20.13 -18.60 7.17
N LEU A 71 19.93 -17.75 6.16
CA LEU A 71 20.88 -16.72 5.77
C LEU A 71 20.47 -15.39 6.39
N THR A 72 21.21 -14.98 7.42
CA THR A 72 21.13 -13.61 7.94
C THR A 72 22.08 -12.74 7.13
N VAL A 73 21.51 -11.73 6.47
CA VAL A 73 22.26 -10.70 5.75
C VAL A 73 22.53 -9.55 6.71
N SER A 74 23.80 -9.19 6.88
CA SER A 74 24.20 -8.07 7.73
C SER A 74 23.71 -6.73 7.18
N PRO A 75 23.44 -5.74 8.04
CA PRO A 75 22.98 -4.42 7.61
C PRO A 75 24.02 -3.67 6.77
N ASP A 76 25.32 -3.95 6.91
CA ASP A 76 26.39 -3.35 6.11
C ASP A 76 26.61 -4.02 4.74
N ASN A 77 25.72 -4.91 4.31
CA ASN A 77 25.79 -5.51 2.98
C ASN A 77 25.71 -4.42 1.89
N PRO A 78 26.62 -4.40 0.90
CA PRO A 78 26.67 -3.34 -0.11
C PRO A 78 25.46 -3.29 -1.05
N LYS A 79 24.61 -4.32 -1.06
CA LYS A 79 23.34 -4.35 -1.79
C LYS A 79 22.18 -3.68 -1.05
N ILE A 80 22.40 -3.26 0.21
CA ILE A 80 21.47 -2.46 1.00
C ILE A 80 21.90 -1.00 0.90
N ARG A 81 20.98 -0.15 0.45
CA ARG A 81 21.20 1.29 0.33
C ARG A 81 20.50 2.03 1.46
N TYR A 82 21.22 2.97 2.05
CA TYR A 82 20.68 3.91 3.03
C TYR A 82 20.58 5.31 2.41
N ASN A 83 19.45 5.98 2.61
CA ASN A 83 19.26 7.39 2.30
C ASN A 83 18.86 8.12 3.59
N GLY A 84 19.68 9.05 4.05
CA GLY A 84 19.65 9.60 5.41
C GLY A 84 21.00 9.45 6.12
N ARG A 85 21.13 10.08 7.28
CA ARG A 85 22.34 9.94 8.11
C ARG A 85 22.23 8.69 8.98
N VAL A 86 23.14 7.75 8.75
CA VAL A 86 23.13 6.43 9.40
C VAL A 86 24.52 6.15 9.96
N HIS A 87 24.58 5.67 11.20
CA HIS A 87 25.79 5.05 11.74
C HIS A 87 25.73 3.55 11.46
N LEU A 88 26.51 3.10 10.48
CA LEU A 88 26.49 1.72 9.97
C LEU A 88 27.64 0.89 10.54
N THR A 89 27.31 -0.30 11.03
CA THR A 89 28.24 -1.34 11.49
C THR A 89 27.80 -2.70 10.93
N SER A 90 28.63 -3.73 11.05
CA SER A 90 28.25 -5.09 10.65
C SER A 90 27.12 -5.72 11.48
N SER A 91 26.82 -5.15 12.65
CA SER A 91 25.74 -5.63 13.53
C SER A 91 24.46 -4.82 13.46
N ALA A 92 24.55 -3.52 13.12
CA ALA A 92 23.41 -2.62 13.14
C ALA A 92 23.63 -1.37 12.27
N ALA A 93 22.55 -0.88 11.67
CA ALA A 93 22.41 0.47 11.15
C ALA A 93 21.58 1.30 12.15
N LEU A 94 22.18 2.34 12.75
CA LEU A 94 21.50 3.24 13.70
C LEU A 94 21.13 4.56 13.03
N TYR A 95 19.90 5.03 13.26
CA TYR A 95 19.36 6.25 12.67
C TYR A 95 18.28 6.90 13.56
N ASP A 96 18.13 8.22 13.52
CA ASP A 96 17.06 8.93 14.24
C ASP A 96 16.40 10.07 13.43
N TRP A 97 17.14 10.67 12.49
CA TRP A 97 16.63 11.71 11.62
C TRP A 97 15.40 11.26 10.81
N ALA A 98 14.50 12.21 10.60
CA ALA A 98 13.29 12.07 9.80
C ALA A 98 13.62 11.58 8.37
N ASN A 99 12.69 10.82 7.78
CA ASN A 99 12.80 10.31 6.40
C ASN A 99 14.06 9.45 6.14
N THR A 100 14.68 8.83 7.16
CA THR A 100 15.70 7.81 6.89
C THR A 100 15.07 6.62 6.15
N GLN A 101 15.71 6.17 5.07
CA GLN A 101 15.22 5.11 4.20
C GLN A 101 16.25 3.98 4.09
N ILE A 102 15.75 2.75 4.03
CA ILE A 102 16.51 1.52 3.83
C ILE A 102 15.91 0.82 2.61
N GLU A 103 16.73 0.62 1.59
CA GLU A 103 16.29 0.15 0.27
C GLU A 103 17.14 -1.05 -0.16
N PHE A 104 16.51 -2.09 -0.71
CA PHE A 104 17.22 -3.20 -1.35
C PHE A 104 16.32 -3.93 -2.35
N ARG A 105 16.91 -4.71 -3.24
CA ARG A 105 16.19 -5.65 -4.12
C ARG A 105 16.49 -7.08 -3.74
N VAL A 106 15.49 -7.94 -3.87
CA VAL A 106 15.58 -9.34 -3.48
C VAL A 106 14.86 -10.21 -4.49
N GLU A 107 15.41 -11.38 -4.79
CA GLU A 107 14.69 -12.49 -5.43
C GLU A 107 14.41 -13.52 -4.32
N ALA A 108 13.19 -13.52 -3.81
CA ALA A 108 12.73 -14.44 -2.75
C ALA A 108 11.22 -14.36 -2.61
N THR A 109 10.58 -15.48 -2.24
CA THR A 109 9.13 -15.51 -1.98
C THR A 109 8.71 -14.93 -0.65
N GLN A 110 9.65 -14.87 0.29
CA GLN A 110 9.48 -14.28 1.60
C GLN A 110 10.82 -13.76 2.12
N ILE A 111 10.78 -12.74 2.96
CA ILE A 111 11.94 -12.26 3.72
C ILE A 111 11.52 -11.99 5.17
N GLU A 112 12.49 -11.74 6.02
CA GLU A 112 12.23 -11.25 7.37
C GLU A 112 13.11 -10.05 7.68
N LEU A 113 12.52 -8.90 7.96
CA LEU A 113 13.26 -7.70 8.39
C LEU A 113 13.52 -7.77 9.88
N LEU A 114 14.75 -7.46 10.30
CA LEU A 114 15.16 -7.49 11.70
C LEU A 114 15.32 -6.05 12.20
N LEU A 115 14.47 -5.62 13.14
CA LEU A 115 14.54 -4.30 13.75
C LEU A 115 14.72 -4.42 15.27
N SER A 116 15.38 -3.44 15.87
CA SER A 116 15.39 -3.23 17.31
C SER A 116 15.02 -1.79 17.63
N ASP A 117 13.74 -1.57 17.89
CA ASP A 117 13.15 -0.24 18.08
C ASP A 117 11.82 -0.35 18.83
N ASP A 118 11.62 0.40 19.90
CA ASP A 118 10.38 0.49 20.68
C ASP A 118 9.71 1.87 20.61
N LYS A 119 10.24 2.80 19.80
CA LYS A 119 9.86 4.23 19.82
C LYS A 119 9.33 4.74 18.50
N ASN A 120 9.75 4.16 17.37
CA ASN A 120 9.47 4.68 16.04
C ASN A 120 8.51 3.81 15.24
N ASP A 121 7.86 4.44 14.26
CA ASP A 121 7.03 3.79 13.25
C ASP A 121 7.66 3.89 11.86
N TYR A 122 7.32 2.94 10.98
CA TYR A 122 7.90 2.79 9.64
C TYR A 122 6.84 2.50 8.59
N ASN A 123 7.03 3.00 7.37
CA ASN A 123 6.32 2.51 6.19
C ASN A 123 7.14 1.39 5.54
N LEU A 124 6.49 0.27 5.20
CA LEU A 124 7.07 -0.79 4.37
C LEU A 124 6.41 -0.78 2.99
N PHE A 125 7.20 -0.48 1.97
CA PHE A 125 6.81 -0.59 0.58
C PHE A 125 7.43 -1.84 -0.07
N VAL A 126 6.62 -2.55 -0.86
CA VAL A 126 7.05 -3.64 -1.75
C VAL A 126 6.61 -3.26 -3.15
N ASP A 127 7.55 -3.20 -4.09
CA ASP A 127 7.34 -2.82 -5.49
C ASP A 127 6.61 -1.48 -5.63
N GLY A 128 6.96 -0.53 -4.76
CA GLY A 128 6.36 0.80 -4.69
C GLY A 128 4.98 0.87 -4.03
N GLN A 129 4.40 -0.26 -3.63
CA GLN A 129 3.11 -0.32 -2.93
C GLN A 129 3.29 -0.38 -1.41
N LEU A 130 2.57 0.47 -0.67
CA LEU A 130 2.56 0.39 0.80
C LEU A 130 1.90 -0.92 1.22
N GLN A 131 2.68 -1.83 1.77
CA GLN A 131 2.18 -3.11 2.28
C GLN A 131 1.71 -2.99 3.72
N LYS A 132 2.51 -2.30 4.56
CA LYS A 132 2.29 -2.27 6.01
C LYS A 132 2.91 -1.05 6.67
N THR A 133 2.25 -0.54 7.69
CA THR A 133 2.88 0.32 8.71
C THR A 133 3.39 -0.54 9.86
N ILE A 134 4.66 -0.41 10.20
CA ILE A 134 5.32 -1.18 11.27
C ILE A 134 5.51 -0.27 12.48
N THR A 135 5.03 -0.71 13.64
CA THR A 135 5.27 -0.07 14.93
C THR A 135 6.40 -0.79 15.66
N GLY A 136 7.48 -0.06 15.96
CA GLY A 136 8.55 -0.55 16.81
C GLY A 136 8.05 -0.87 18.21
N THR A 137 8.28 -2.10 18.66
CA THR A 137 7.87 -2.63 19.99
C THR A 137 9.01 -3.38 20.71
N GLY A 138 10.26 -3.13 20.31
CA GLY A 138 11.47 -3.78 20.81
C GLY A 138 12.25 -4.46 19.69
N SER A 139 12.90 -5.58 20.01
CA SER A 139 13.53 -6.44 18.99
C SER A 139 12.44 -7.24 18.28
N ILE A 140 12.17 -6.89 17.03
CA ILE A 140 11.09 -7.47 16.22
C ILE A 140 11.63 -8.08 14.93
N SER A 141 10.98 -9.17 14.54
CA SER A 141 11.22 -9.94 13.34
C SER A 141 9.97 -9.82 12.48
N ILE A 142 10.09 -9.21 11.30
CA ILE A 142 8.93 -8.82 10.50
C ILE A 142 8.91 -9.68 9.24
N PRO A 143 8.07 -10.74 9.18
CA PRO A 143 7.91 -11.52 7.97
C PRO A 143 7.23 -10.68 6.89
N VAL A 144 7.73 -10.78 5.67
CA VAL A 144 7.18 -10.12 4.48
C VAL A 144 7.04 -11.17 3.39
N THR A 145 5.81 -11.43 2.96
CA THR A 145 5.50 -12.30 1.82
C THR A 145 5.55 -11.48 0.55
N LEU A 146 6.30 -11.95 -0.46
CA LEU A 146 6.59 -11.21 -1.68
C LEU A 146 5.96 -11.86 -2.93
N GLY A 147 5.87 -13.19 -2.96
CA GLY A 147 5.49 -13.94 -4.17
C GLY A 147 6.71 -14.31 -5.01
N GLN A 148 6.51 -14.97 -6.15
CA GLN A 148 7.62 -15.36 -7.02
C GLN A 148 8.17 -14.15 -7.79
N GLY A 149 9.50 -14.04 -7.88
CA GLY A 149 10.19 -13.05 -8.70
C GLY A 149 11.08 -12.08 -7.92
N ASP A 150 11.51 -11.03 -8.63
CA ASP A 150 12.29 -9.94 -8.10
C ASP A 150 11.39 -8.90 -7.45
N HIS A 151 11.75 -8.47 -6.25
CA HIS A 151 11.01 -7.46 -5.49
C HIS A 151 11.92 -6.32 -5.04
N HIS A 152 11.38 -5.11 -5.06
CA HIS A 152 11.99 -3.90 -4.51
C HIS A 152 11.38 -3.61 -3.14
N ILE A 153 12.23 -3.52 -2.12
CA ILE A 153 11.82 -3.27 -0.74
C ILE A 153 12.33 -1.91 -0.32
N LEU A 154 11.43 -1.08 0.21
CA LEU A 154 11.75 0.22 0.78
C LEU A 154 11.10 0.35 2.15
N LEU A 155 11.93 0.48 3.19
CA LEU A 155 11.50 0.82 4.54
C LEU A 155 11.81 2.30 4.80
N THR A 156 10.82 3.10 5.20
CA THR A 156 11.03 4.52 5.55
C THR A 156 10.60 4.80 6.98
N LYS A 157 11.46 5.49 7.75
CA LYS A 157 11.15 5.94 9.11
C LYS A 157 10.11 7.06 9.04
N ARG A 158 8.97 6.89 9.72
CA ARG A 158 7.86 7.84 9.76
C ARG A 158 8.07 8.95 10.79
N THR A 159 8.67 8.59 11.92
CA THR A 159 8.81 9.47 13.09
C THR A 159 10.18 10.17 13.09
N GLY A 160 10.21 11.41 13.57
CA GLY A 160 11.40 12.23 13.69
C GLY A 160 12.26 11.88 14.92
N PRO A 161 13.36 12.62 15.12
CA PRO A 161 14.34 12.30 16.16
C PRO A 161 13.83 12.58 17.59
N ASN A 162 12.71 13.30 17.76
CA ASN A 162 12.05 13.47 19.06
C ASN A 162 11.59 12.14 19.68
N PHE A 163 11.37 11.11 18.86
CA PHE A 163 11.06 9.75 19.32
C PHE A 163 12.33 8.92 19.58
N GLY A 164 13.52 9.42 19.27
CA GLY A 164 14.80 8.72 19.47
C GLY A 164 15.19 7.80 18.31
N SER A 165 16.28 7.06 18.50
CA SER A 165 16.88 6.23 17.44
C SER A 165 16.20 4.87 17.26
N GLY A 166 16.20 4.41 16.01
CA GLY A 166 15.90 3.04 15.62
C GLY A 166 17.14 2.27 15.16
N GLN A 167 17.03 0.94 15.12
CA GLN A 167 18.10 0.07 14.64
C GLN A 167 17.57 -0.95 13.64
N PHE A 168 18.21 -1.02 12.47
CA PHE A 168 18.04 -2.11 11.52
C PHE A 168 19.19 -3.09 11.66
N LEU A 169 18.86 -4.34 11.94
CA LEU A 169 19.81 -5.42 12.25
C LEU A 169 20.11 -6.31 11.04
N GLY A 170 19.56 -5.97 9.86
CA GLY A 170 19.66 -6.77 8.65
C GLY A 170 18.35 -7.47 8.28
N LEU A 171 18.44 -8.50 7.47
CA LEU A 171 17.30 -9.31 7.05
C LEU A 171 17.66 -10.80 7.02
N ARG A 172 16.64 -11.66 7.09
CA ARG A 172 16.80 -13.09 6.78
C ARG A 172 16.19 -13.42 5.43
N LEU A 173 16.92 -14.23 4.68
CA LEU A 173 16.49 -14.78 3.40
C LEU A 173 16.25 -16.30 3.51
N PRO A 174 15.33 -16.86 2.70
CA PRO A 174 15.25 -18.29 2.52
C PRO A 174 16.53 -18.80 1.86
N GLN A 175 16.80 -20.11 1.94
CA GLN A 175 18.05 -20.67 1.45
C GLN A 175 18.30 -20.43 -0.05
N ALA A 176 17.24 -20.32 -0.85
CA ALA A 176 17.31 -19.98 -2.27
C ALA A 176 17.20 -18.46 -2.56
N GLY A 177 16.96 -17.64 -1.54
CA GLY A 177 16.77 -16.20 -1.72
C GLY A 177 18.08 -15.45 -1.85
N GLN A 178 18.10 -14.39 -2.66
CA GLN A 178 19.29 -13.57 -2.87
C GLN A 178 19.00 -12.08 -2.94
N LEU A 179 19.91 -11.26 -2.41
CA LEU A 179 19.90 -9.82 -2.69
C LEU A 179 20.38 -9.55 -4.11
N LEU A 180 19.70 -8.64 -4.80
CA LEU A 180 20.01 -8.19 -6.15
C LEU A 180 20.62 -6.79 -6.11
N ASP A 181 21.25 -6.39 -7.22
CA ASP A 181 21.75 -5.02 -7.36
C ASP A 181 20.59 -4.02 -7.52
N LEU A 182 20.70 -2.91 -6.79
CA LEU A 182 19.79 -1.78 -6.94
C LEU A 182 20.15 -0.96 -8.19
N PRO A 183 19.16 -0.40 -8.89
CA PRO A 183 19.40 0.67 -9.85
C PRO A 183 20.17 1.82 -9.20
N ALA A 184 20.91 2.59 -9.99
CA ALA A 184 21.64 3.76 -9.49
C ALA A 184 20.69 4.71 -8.73
N ALA A 185 21.14 5.23 -7.58
CA ALA A 185 20.39 6.25 -6.85
C ALA A 185 20.27 7.52 -7.72
N PRO A 186 19.22 8.34 -7.53
CA PRO A 186 19.14 9.62 -8.21
C PRO A 186 20.40 10.46 -7.97
N SER A 187 20.93 11.11 -9.01
CA SER A 187 22.18 11.87 -8.89
C SER A 187 22.00 13.14 -8.05
N ARG A 188 20.83 13.77 -8.18
CA ARG A 188 20.41 14.98 -7.47
C ARG A 188 20.22 14.73 -5.98
N LYS A 189 20.60 15.70 -5.15
CA LYS A 189 20.60 15.62 -3.67
C LYS A 189 20.13 16.93 -3.05
N LEU A 190 19.15 16.87 -2.14
CA LEU A 190 18.65 18.02 -1.39
C LEU A 190 18.74 17.77 0.13
N GLU A 191 19.41 18.64 0.87
CA GLU A 191 19.36 18.61 2.34
C GLU A 191 18.30 19.60 2.83
N PHE A 192 17.43 19.16 3.74
CA PHE A 192 16.44 20.02 4.38
C PHE A 192 16.82 20.17 5.85
N ILE A 193 17.01 21.41 6.30
CA ILE A 193 17.22 21.77 7.70
C ILE A 193 15.95 22.45 8.21
N GLY A 194 15.34 21.93 9.26
CA GLY A 194 14.05 22.48 9.67
C GLY A 194 13.50 22.03 11.02
N ASP A 195 12.21 22.24 11.17
CA ASP A 195 11.43 21.96 12.38
C ASP A 195 10.32 20.92 12.14
N SER A 196 9.24 21.00 12.91
CA SER A 196 8.08 20.08 12.84
C SER A 196 7.44 20.00 11.46
N PHE A 197 7.48 21.08 10.66
CA PHE A 197 6.97 21.06 9.29
C PHE A 197 7.79 20.12 8.41
N THR A 198 9.12 20.15 8.58
CA THR A 198 10.06 19.32 7.82
C THR A 198 10.01 17.86 8.30
N VAL A 199 9.79 17.64 9.60
CA VAL A 199 9.57 16.30 10.17
C VAL A 199 8.28 15.65 9.67
N GLY A 200 7.22 16.44 9.42
CA GLY A 200 5.88 15.92 9.12
C GLY A 200 5.03 15.70 10.36
N TYR A 201 5.25 16.50 11.41
CA TYR A 201 4.52 16.41 12.67
C TYR A 201 3.01 16.49 12.45
N GLY A 202 2.28 15.46 12.91
CA GLY A 202 0.83 15.46 12.94
C GLY A 202 0.13 15.48 11.58
N ASN A 203 0.85 15.23 10.48
CA ASN A 203 0.31 15.36 9.13
C ASN A 203 -0.80 14.33 8.81
N GLU A 204 -0.78 13.17 9.46
CA GLU A 204 -1.81 12.13 9.35
C GLU A 204 -2.83 12.15 10.51
N GLY A 205 -2.87 13.25 11.27
CA GLY A 205 -3.84 13.44 12.34
C GLY A 205 -5.29 13.47 11.86
N PRO A 206 -6.26 12.99 12.67
CA PRO A 206 -7.69 13.00 12.31
C PRO A 206 -8.31 14.40 12.27
N GLY A 207 -7.56 15.44 12.65
CA GLY A 207 -7.98 16.83 12.71
C GLY A 207 -6.99 17.64 13.55
N LEU A 208 -7.46 18.80 14.04
CA LEU A 208 -6.64 19.73 14.81
C LEU A 208 -6.27 19.20 16.20
N ASP A 209 -7.16 18.42 16.82
CA ASP A 209 -6.94 17.80 18.12
C ASP A 209 -6.61 16.31 17.92
N CYS A 210 -5.44 15.91 18.41
CA CYS A 210 -4.95 14.54 18.36
C CYS A 210 -4.90 13.89 19.75
N ALA A 211 -5.61 14.45 20.73
CA ALA A 211 -5.76 13.93 22.08
C ALA A 211 -4.42 13.64 22.80
N GLY A 212 -3.37 14.40 22.45
CA GLY A 212 -2.01 14.21 22.98
C GLY A 212 -1.27 12.98 22.45
N VAL A 213 -1.83 12.26 21.47
CA VAL A 213 -1.20 11.12 20.79
C VAL A 213 -0.60 11.59 19.48
N LEU A 214 0.71 11.46 19.28
CA LEU A 214 1.40 12.02 18.11
C LEU A 214 2.16 11.00 17.27
N ARG A 215 2.76 9.98 17.91
CA ARG A 215 3.53 8.93 17.24
C ARG A 215 2.87 8.35 15.98
N PRO A 216 1.58 7.91 16.00
CA PRO A 216 0.96 7.33 14.81
C PRO A 216 0.69 8.34 13.69
N TYR A 217 0.60 9.64 14.02
CA TYR A 217 0.19 10.70 13.11
C TYR A 217 1.35 11.49 12.48
N GLU A 218 2.60 11.19 12.87
CA GLU A 218 3.78 11.78 12.25
C GLU A 218 4.30 10.86 11.15
N ASN A 219 4.40 11.38 9.92
CA ASN A 219 4.94 10.65 8.78
C ASN A 219 5.84 11.51 7.92
N SER A 220 7.15 11.39 8.14
CA SER A 220 8.17 12.12 7.41
C SER A 220 8.18 11.80 5.92
N TYR A 221 7.82 10.60 5.47
CA TYR A 221 7.74 10.30 4.03
C TYR A 221 6.71 11.20 3.31
N LEU A 222 5.69 11.66 4.04
CA LEU A 222 4.63 12.54 3.58
C LEU A 222 4.79 14.00 4.06
N SER A 223 5.99 14.43 4.44
CA SER A 223 6.27 15.86 4.66
C SER A 223 6.70 16.56 3.37
N PHE A 224 6.58 17.88 3.31
CA PHE A 224 6.87 18.65 2.10
C PHE A 224 8.31 18.40 1.60
N ALA A 225 9.25 18.17 2.51
CA ALA A 225 10.68 18.04 2.19
C ALA A 225 10.98 16.83 1.26
N PRO A 226 10.74 15.57 1.67
CA PRO A 226 10.92 14.44 0.77
C PRO A 226 9.91 14.38 -0.37
N MET A 227 8.72 14.98 -0.24
CA MET A 227 7.80 15.16 -1.38
C MET A 227 8.44 16.03 -2.48
N THR A 228 9.03 17.17 -2.13
CA THR A 228 9.78 18.03 -3.07
C THR A 228 10.96 17.28 -3.68
N ALA A 229 11.72 16.52 -2.88
CA ALA A 229 12.85 15.76 -3.40
C ALA A 229 12.42 14.68 -4.41
N ARG A 230 11.36 13.90 -4.10
CA ARG A 230 10.81 12.91 -5.03
C ARG A 230 10.32 13.56 -6.32
N ALA A 231 9.63 14.71 -6.23
CA ALA A 231 9.15 15.46 -7.39
C ALA A 231 10.28 16.01 -8.29
N LEU A 232 11.49 16.17 -7.75
CA LEU A 232 12.67 16.64 -8.48
C LEU A 232 13.63 15.52 -8.91
N GLY A 233 13.27 14.25 -8.64
CA GLY A 233 14.14 13.11 -8.87
C GLY A 233 15.43 13.21 -8.05
N ALA A 234 15.33 13.62 -6.79
CA ALA A 234 16.47 13.83 -5.90
C ALA A 234 16.39 12.91 -4.67
N GLN A 235 17.57 12.51 -4.18
CA GLN A 235 17.72 12.02 -2.81
C GLN A 235 17.47 13.15 -1.82
N SER A 236 17.13 12.81 -0.58
CA SER A 236 16.95 13.82 0.47
C SER A 236 17.35 13.37 1.85
N HIS A 237 18.03 14.27 2.57
CA HIS A 237 18.30 14.17 3.99
C HIS A 237 17.49 15.23 4.73
N SER A 238 16.67 14.82 5.72
CA SER A 238 15.85 15.73 6.54
C SER A 238 16.43 15.88 7.94
N ILE A 239 17.19 16.95 8.16
CA ILE A 239 17.87 17.27 9.42
C ILE A 239 16.99 18.25 10.19
N ALA A 240 15.95 17.71 10.82
CA ALA A 240 14.89 18.50 11.44
C ALA A 240 14.46 17.94 12.80
N ILE A 241 14.06 18.84 13.70
CA ILE A 241 13.60 18.50 15.06
C ILE A 241 12.36 19.34 15.38
N SER A 242 11.25 18.69 15.73
CA SER A 242 10.01 19.36 16.09
C SER A 242 10.21 20.28 17.29
N GLY A 243 9.70 21.52 17.18
CA GLY A 243 9.80 22.57 18.20
C GLY A 243 11.13 23.34 18.25
N ARG A 244 12.13 22.99 17.42
CA ARG A 244 13.41 23.73 17.39
C ARG A 244 13.38 24.90 16.41
N GLY A 245 14.12 25.96 16.73
CA GLY A 245 14.29 27.12 15.86
C GLY A 245 15.75 27.38 15.50
N ALA A 246 15.99 28.48 14.78
CA ALA A 246 17.33 28.89 14.35
C ALA A 246 18.17 29.40 15.53
N VAL A 247 17.55 30.17 16.43
CA VAL A 247 18.16 30.72 17.65
C VAL A 247 17.32 30.49 18.88
N ARG A 248 16.01 30.28 18.75
CA ARG A 248 15.07 30.08 19.84
C ARG A 248 14.08 28.95 19.53
N ASN A 249 13.86 28.10 20.51
CA ASN A 249 12.91 27.00 20.43
C ASN A 249 11.51 27.43 20.89
N TYR A 250 10.49 26.67 20.49
CA TYR A 250 9.11 26.92 20.85
C TYR A 250 8.93 26.95 22.38
N GLY A 251 8.31 28.02 22.89
CA GLY A 251 7.98 28.16 24.31
C GLY A 251 9.15 28.43 25.26
N ASP A 252 10.36 28.71 24.76
CA ASP A 252 11.49 29.07 25.63
C ASP A 252 11.22 30.37 26.38
N ALA A 253 11.61 30.44 27.66
CA ALA A 253 11.41 31.63 28.49
C ALA A 253 12.29 32.81 28.04
N ASN A 254 13.38 32.54 27.32
CA ASN A 254 14.31 33.55 26.82
C ASN A 254 14.13 33.80 25.32
N SER A 255 14.68 34.90 24.83
CA SER A 255 14.69 35.25 23.40
C SER A 255 15.66 34.41 22.55
N THR A 256 16.47 33.56 23.19
CA THR A 256 17.34 32.55 22.55
C THR A 256 17.38 31.29 23.40
N SER A 257 17.67 30.15 22.78
CA SER A 257 17.79 28.85 23.44
C SER A 257 19.25 28.39 23.47
N THR A 258 19.59 27.58 24.48
CA THR A 258 20.90 26.92 24.57
C THR A 258 21.06 25.75 23.61
N THR A 259 19.94 25.20 23.13
CA THR A 259 19.89 24.02 22.26
C THR A 259 19.04 24.25 21.00
N PRO A 260 19.36 25.27 20.17
CA PRO A 260 18.65 25.50 18.91
C PRO A 260 19.06 24.48 17.85
N MET A 261 18.35 24.44 16.72
CA MET A 261 18.58 23.45 15.66
C MET A 261 20.05 23.38 15.17
N PRO A 262 20.77 24.52 14.97
CA PRO A 262 22.17 24.48 14.52
C PRO A 262 23.13 23.68 15.43
N LEU A 263 22.80 23.49 16.72
CA LEU A 263 23.62 22.68 17.63
C LEU A 263 23.72 21.21 17.20
N TYR A 264 22.69 20.69 16.54
CA TYR A 264 22.58 19.28 16.17
C TYR A 264 23.04 19.02 14.72
N TYR A 265 23.27 20.07 13.93
CA TYR A 265 23.54 19.95 12.49
C TYR A 265 24.75 19.10 12.15
N GLY A 266 25.79 19.08 13.00
CA GLY A 266 27.00 18.30 12.79
C GLY A 266 26.90 16.80 13.12
N ARG A 267 25.75 16.29 13.58
CA ARG A 267 25.64 14.94 14.15
C ARG A 267 25.09 13.91 13.15
N THR A 268 25.59 12.69 13.22
CA THR A 268 25.03 11.53 12.51
C THR A 268 23.68 11.13 13.10
N LEU A 269 23.57 11.17 14.43
CA LEU A 269 22.35 10.95 15.20
C LEU A 269 22.13 12.16 16.11
N MET A 270 20.92 12.69 16.18
CA MET A 270 20.57 13.84 17.04
C MET A 270 21.11 13.67 18.47
N GLU A 271 20.91 12.51 19.10
CA GLU A 271 21.27 12.28 20.50
C GLU A 271 22.78 12.03 20.73
N ARG A 272 23.57 11.78 19.68
CA ARG A 272 24.97 11.35 19.78
C ARG A 272 25.94 12.40 19.29
N ALA A 273 26.33 13.29 20.20
CA ALA A 273 27.36 14.30 19.94
C ALA A 273 28.75 13.71 19.65
N ASP A 274 29.00 12.48 20.10
CA ASP A 274 30.22 11.71 19.86
C ASP A 274 30.29 11.09 18.46
N LEU A 275 29.20 11.12 17.69
CA LEU A 275 29.13 10.60 16.32
C LEU A 275 28.93 11.75 15.32
N PRO A 276 30.00 12.48 14.93
CA PRO A 276 29.91 13.53 13.93
C PRO A 276 29.53 12.96 12.56
N TRP A 277 28.78 13.73 11.77
CA TRP A 277 28.44 13.36 10.40
C TRP A 277 29.63 13.60 9.46
N ASN A 278 29.93 12.63 8.59
CA ASN A 278 30.90 12.81 7.52
C ASN A 278 30.24 13.52 6.34
N PHE A 279 30.37 14.84 6.28
CA PHE A 279 29.82 15.68 5.21
C PHE A 279 30.34 15.35 3.79
N GLN A 280 31.46 14.63 3.65
CA GLN A 280 31.97 14.21 2.34
C GLN A 280 31.32 12.93 1.82
N SER A 281 30.62 12.17 2.68
CA SER A 281 29.93 10.94 2.28
C SER A 281 28.67 11.21 1.45
N TRP A 282 28.11 12.41 1.57
CA TRP A 282 26.91 12.84 0.86
C TRP A 282 26.90 14.36 0.78
N VAL A 283 27.13 14.91 -0.42
CA VAL A 283 27.19 16.37 -0.65
C VAL A 283 25.94 16.79 -1.43
N PRO A 284 25.04 17.62 -0.85
CA PRO A 284 23.84 18.07 -1.54
C PRO A 284 24.17 19.04 -2.68
N ASP A 285 23.33 19.03 -3.71
CA ASP A 285 23.34 20.08 -4.73
C ASP A 285 22.73 21.38 -4.19
N ALA A 286 21.85 21.30 -3.18
CA ALA A 286 21.32 22.45 -2.47
C ALA A 286 20.84 22.12 -1.07
N VAL A 287 20.84 23.14 -0.20
CA VAL A 287 20.31 23.07 1.17
C VAL A 287 19.10 23.99 1.32
N VAL A 288 17.98 23.45 1.80
CA VAL A 288 16.76 24.22 2.10
C VAL A 288 16.66 24.39 3.62
N ILE A 289 16.61 25.63 4.10
CA ILE A 289 16.47 25.97 5.51
C ILE A 289 15.06 26.50 5.76
N LYS A 290 14.20 25.68 6.38
CA LYS A 290 12.87 26.08 6.86
C LYS A 290 12.86 26.12 8.39
N LEU A 291 13.39 27.20 8.95
CA LEU A 291 13.40 27.51 10.38
C LEU A 291 12.87 28.92 10.61
N GLY A 292 12.48 29.23 11.85
CA GLY A 292 11.98 30.55 12.22
C GLY A 292 10.56 30.56 12.76
N THR A 293 9.74 29.54 12.45
CA THR A 293 8.38 29.45 12.99
C THR A 293 8.42 29.37 14.52
N ASN A 294 9.25 28.49 15.08
CA ASN A 294 9.39 28.33 16.54
C ASN A 294 10.07 29.51 17.22
N ASP A 295 10.94 30.23 16.51
CA ASP A 295 11.58 31.44 17.01
C ASP A 295 10.55 32.55 17.29
N HIS A 296 9.48 32.63 16.48
CA HIS A 296 8.54 33.77 16.47
C HIS A 296 7.09 33.41 16.85
N SER A 297 6.73 32.15 17.07
CA SER A 297 5.34 31.73 17.36
C SER A 297 4.92 31.97 18.82
N THR A 298 5.86 32.31 19.70
CA THR A 298 5.62 32.56 21.14
C THR A 298 6.55 33.67 21.66
N GLN A 299 6.14 34.37 22.72
CA GLN A 299 6.96 35.39 23.37
C GLN A 299 7.89 34.80 24.46
N PRO A 300 9.04 35.44 24.76
CA PRO A 300 9.61 36.58 24.04
C PRO A 300 10.28 36.16 22.72
N GLU A 301 10.01 36.87 21.64
CA GLU A 301 10.67 36.64 20.35
C GLU A 301 12.11 37.18 20.32
N PRO A 302 13.05 36.60 19.53
CA PRO A 302 14.33 37.22 19.25
C PRO A 302 14.16 38.53 18.48
N SER A 303 15.07 39.49 18.71
CA SER A 303 15.17 40.68 17.85
C SER A 303 15.51 40.29 16.41
N ALA A 304 15.25 41.18 15.45
CA ALA A 304 15.58 40.93 14.06
C ALA A 304 17.09 40.68 13.88
N GLU A 305 17.93 41.44 14.58
CA GLU A 305 19.39 41.33 14.54
C GLU A 305 19.87 39.97 15.05
N VAL A 306 19.31 39.51 16.18
CA VAL A 306 19.66 38.21 16.77
C VAL A 306 19.26 37.06 15.85
N PHE A 307 18.04 37.09 15.32
CA PHE A 307 17.57 36.04 14.41
C PHE A 307 18.39 35.99 13.12
N ILE A 308 18.60 37.14 12.47
CA ILE A 308 19.38 37.24 11.22
C ILE A 308 20.82 36.78 11.45
N ALA A 309 21.46 37.18 12.55
CA ALA A 309 22.80 36.71 12.91
C ALA A 309 22.86 35.18 13.10
N GLY A 310 21.84 34.59 13.71
CA GLY A 310 21.72 33.13 13.83
C GLY A 310 21.58 32.42 12.48
N VAL A 311 20.77 32.98 11.58
CA VAL A 311 20.65 32.47 10.20
C VAL A 311 21.98 32.56 9.47
N HIS A 312 22.73 33.67 9.61
CA HIS A 312 24.10 33.77 9.07
C HIS A 312 25.03 32.70 9.65
N GLY A 313 24.95 32.43 10.96
CA GLY A 313 25.71 31.37 11.61
C GLY A 313 25.42 29.99 11.03
N LEU A 314 24.14 29.67 10.78
CA LEU A 314 23.76 28.40 10.15
C LEU A 314 24.23 28.32 8.69
N ILE A 315 24.11 29.39 7.91
CA ILE A 315 24.66 29.48 6.55
C ILE A 315 26.17 29.23 6.55
N ALA A 316 26.90 29.78 7.53
CA ALA A 316 28.33 29.55 7.67
C ALA A 316 28.67 28.08 8.01
N GLN A 317 27.85 27.41 8.84
CA GLN A 317 28.03 25.98 9.10
C GLN A 317 27.82 25.13 7.84
N VAL A 318 26.76 25.40 7.07
CA VAL A 318 26.49 24.72 5.78
C VAL A 318 27.64 24.98 4.80
N THR A 319 28.09 26.23 4.69
CA THR A 319 29.21 26.61 3.80
C THR A 319 30.51 25.93 4.22
N SER A 320 30.75 25.76 5.52
CA SER A 320 31.93 25.04 6.02
C SER A 320 31.86 23.54 5.74
N ALA A 321 30.66 22.96 5.74
CA ALA A 321 30.43 21.53 5.49
C ALA A 321 30.56 21.15 4.01
N TYR A 322 29.98 21.94 3.10
CA TYR A 322 29.85 21.58 1.68
C TYR A 322 30.48 22.58 0.70
N GLY A 323 31.04 23.68 1.18
CA GLY A 323 31.43 24.82 0.33
C GLY A 323 30.22 25.67 -0.08
N GLN A 324 30.40 26.52 -1.10
CA GLN A 324 29.34 27.40 -1.59
C GLN A 324 28.34 26.64 -2.47
N VAL A 325 27.52 25.77 -1.89
CA VAL A 325 26.33 25.21 -2.53
C VAL A 325 25.16 26.22 -2.46
N PRO A 326 24.19 26.19 -3.39
CA PRO A 326 22.93 26.93 -3.23
C PRO A 326 22.26 26.66 -1.88
N ILE A 327 21.90 27.73 -1.18
CA ILE A 327 21.14 27.68 0.09
C ILE A 327 19.83 28.44 -0.10
N ILE A 328 18.70 27.76 0.08
CA ILE A 328 17.36 28.35 -0.02
C ILE A 328 16.82 28.60 1.39
N LEU A 329 16.65 29.86 1.76
CA LEU A 329 15.92 30.28 2.95
C LEU A 329 14.42 30.21 2.65
N LEU A 330 13.71 29.29 3.30
CA LEU A 330 12.30 29.02 3.07
C LEU A 330 11.46 29.55 4.23
N ALA A 331 10.46 30.38 3.90
CA ALA A 331 9.41 30.80 4.83
C ALA A 331 8.03 30.51 4.26
N ASP A 332 7.06 30.19 5.11
CA ASP A 332 5.65 30.14 4.73
C ASP A 332 4.93 31.46 5.06
N SER A 333 3.73 31.65 4.52
CA SER A 333 2.97 32.89 4.66
C SER A 333 2.32 33.13 6.04
N SER A 334 2.54 32.27 7.04
CA SER A 334 1.95 32.43 8.37
C SER A 334 2.55 33.59 9.18
N LEU A 335 3.81 33.96 8.95
CA LEU A 335 4.54 34.95 9.74
C LEU A 335 5.25 35.99 8.84
N PRO A 336 4.63 37.14 8.56
CA PRO A 336 5.20 38.17 7.69
C PRO A 336 6.58 38.68 8.15
N GLN A 337 6.82 38.75 9.45
CA GLN A 337 8.11 39.16 10.01
C GLN A 337 9.23 38.16 9.67
N LEU A 338 8.93 36.86 9.60
CA LEU A 338 9.90 35.84 9.23
C LEU A 338 10.32 35.99 7.77
N ILE A 339 9.35 36.23 6.87
CA ILE A 339 9.61 36.52 5.45
C ILE A 339 10.58 37.68 5.30
N THR A 340 10.27 38.84 5.92
CA THR A 340 11.12 40.03 5.84
C THR A 340 12.53 39.78 6.39
N ARG A 341 12.65 39.06 7.51
CA ARG A 341 13.95 38.74 8.13
C ARG A 341 14.78 37.80 7.25
N MET A 342 14.18 36.77 6.65
CA MET A 342 14.86 35.84 5.74
C MET A 342 15.31 36.52 4.44
N GLN A 343 14.48 37.40 3.87
CA GLN A 343 14.86 38.23 2.71
C GLN A 343 16.02 39.16 3.05
N THR A 344 16.01 39.76 4.24
CA THR A 344 17.10 40.61 4.72
C THR A 344 18.40 39.81 4.88
N ALA A 345 18.35 38.61 5.48
CA ALA A 345 19.51 37.73 5.61
C ALA A 345 20.10 37.35 4.24
N MET A 346 19.25 37.03 3.25
CA MET A 346 19.67 36.77 1.87
C MET A 346 20.36 38.00 1.24
N GLN A 347 19.75 39.19 1.36
CA GLN A 347 20.34 40.44 0.84
C GLN A 347 21.68 40.77 1.50
N GLN A 348 21.81 40.53 2.81
CA GLN A 348 23.08 40.70 3.54
C GLN A 348 24.14 39.70 3.06
N GLN A 349 23.77 38.45 2.79
CA GLN A 349 24.68 37.46 2.18
C GLN A 349 25.17 37.90 0.80
N HIS A 350 24.28 38.44 -0.05
CA HIS A 350 24.66 38.99 -1.35
C HIS A 350 25.63 40.18 -1.21
N ALA A 351 25.37 41.09 -0.28
CA ALA A 351 26.27 42.21 0.02
C ALA A 351 27.65 41.76 0.53
N MET A 352 27.72 40.59 1.18
CA MET A 352 28.96 39.94 1.60
C MET A 352 29.61 39.08 0.50
N GLY A 353 29.05 39.06 -0.71
CA GLY A 353 29.58 38.32 -1.87
C GLY A 353 29.09 36.87 -2.00
N ASN A 354 28.18 36.41 -1.15
CA ASN A 354 27.59 35.07 -1.23
C ASN A 354 26.25 35.10 -1.99
N ASN A 355 26.32 35.16 -3.32
CA ASN A 355 25.15 35.24 -4.20
C ASN A 355 24.40 33.91 -4.39
N LYS A 356 24.85 32.83 -3.73
CA LYS A 356 24.20 31.50 -3.78
C LYS A 356 23.18 31.27 -2.66
N VAL A 357 22.93 32.29 -1.83
CA VAL A 357 21.82 32.27 -0.88
C VAL A 357 20.61 32.84 -1.57
N HIS A 358 19.49 32.12 -1.54
CA HIS A 358 18.24 32.49 -2.18
C HIS A 358 17.12 32.51 -1.14
N PHE A 359 16.03 33.19 -1.47
CA PHE A 359 14.80 33.16 -0.68
C PHE A 359 13.68 32.53 -1.50
N ALA A 360 12.94 31.63 -0.88
CA ALA A 360 11.70 31.08 -1.43
C ALA A 360 10.57 31.25 -0.40
N GLN A 361 9.38 31.50 -0.89
CA GLN A 361 8.17 31.56 -0.08
C GLN A 361 7.18 30.52 -0.55
N VAL A 362 6.49 29.89 0.40
CA VAL A 362 5.32 29.04 0.14
C VAL A 362 4.10 29.54 0.92
N THR A 363 2.92 29.11 0.53
CA THR A 363 1.67 29.43 1.18
C THR A 363 1.50 28.54 2.40
N PHE A 364 1.17 29.15 3.56
CA PHE A 364 0.72 28.38 4.71
C PHE A 364 -0.66 27.76 4.41
N PRO A 365 -0.86 26.46 4.65
CA PRO A 365 -2.11 25.80 4.27
C PRO A 365 -3.36 26.40 4.94
N PRO A 366 -4.51 26.47 4.24
CA PRO A 366 -5.79 26.86 4.83
C PRO A 366 -6.24 25.86 5.90
N GLN A 367 -7.19 26.27 6.75
CA GLN A 367 -7.63 25.50 7.91
C GLN A 367 -8.09 24.06 7.60
N ASN A 368 -8.71 23.83 6.44
CA ASN A 368 -9.16 22.50 6.00
C ASN A 368 -8.02 21.57 5.55
N GLN A 369 -6.77 22.06 5.55
CA GLN A 369 -5.56 21.31 5.23
C GLN A 369 -4.61 21.24 6.44
N LEU A 370 -5.11 21.44 7.66
CA LEU A 370 -4.36 21.31 8.89
C LEU A 370 -4.71 20.01 9.64
N GLY A 371 -3.71 19.39 10.25
CA GLY A 371 -3.78 18.23 11.15
C GLY A 371 -3.41 18.62 12.59
N CYS A 372 -2.75 17.71 13.32
CA CYS A 372 -2.53 17.87 14.77
C CYS A 372 -1.90 19.21 15.13
N ASP A 373 -2.40 19.84 16.19
CA ASP A 373 -1.87 21.08 16.73
C ASP A 373 -1.68 22.17 15.67
N TRP A 374 -2.62 22.24 14.72
CA TRP A 374 -2.63 23.22 13.63
C TRP A 374 -1.43 23.13 12.67
N HIS A 375 -0.75 21.99 12.63
CA HIS A 375 0.30 21.72 11.64
C HIS A 375 -0.30 21.34 10.28
N PRO A 376 0.44 21.49 9.16
CA PRO A 376 -0.02 21.01 7.87
C PRO A 376 -0.35 19.51 7.88
N SER A 377 -1.58 19.16 7.47
CA SER A 377 -1.96 17.79 7.12
C SER A 377 -1.17 17.29 5.90
N VAL A 378 -1.29 16.01 5.54
CA VAL A 378 -0.69 15.47 4.28
C VAL A 378 -1.05 16.34 3.07
N ALA A 379 -2.32 16.75 2.93
CA ALA A 379 -2.76 17.62 1.82
C ALA A 379 -2.09 19.01 1.87
N GLY A 380 -1.90 19.57 3.06
CA GLY A 380 -1.18 20.84 3.24
C GLY A 380 0.31 20.71 2.93
N GLN A 381 0.94 19.62 3.36
CA GLN A 381 2.34 19.30 3.07
C GLN A 381 2.57 19.12 1.56
N GLU A 382 1.63 18.46 0.86
CA GLU A 382 1.68 18.28 -0.59
C GLU A 382 1.57 19.63 -1.34
N ALA A 383 0.65 20.50 -0.92
CA ALA A 383 0.54 21.85 -1.49
C ALA A 383 1.83 22.66 -1.29
N MET A 384 2.40 22.63 -0.09
CA MET A 384 3.69 23.29 0.20
C MET A 384 4.83 22.71 -0.65
N ALA A 385 4.85 21.40 -0.87
CA ALA A 385 5.86 20.74 -1.69
C ALA A 385 5.80 21.19 -3.15
N ALA A 386 4.59 21.29 -3.71
CA ALA A 386 4.36 21.72 -5.10
C ALA A 386 4.82 23.16 -5.35
N GLU A 387 4.52 24.06 -4.42
CA GLU A 387 5.01 25.44 -4.50
C GLU A 387 6.53 25.52 -4.35
N LEU A 388 7.11 24.73 -3.43
CA LEU A 388 8.55 24.71 -3.24
C LEU A 388 9.28 24.19 -4.49
N VAL A 389 8.80 23.12 -5.12
CA VAL A 389 9.33 22.60 -6.39
C VAL A 389 9.34 23.70 -7.44
N THR A 390 8.24 24.44 -7.58
CA THR A 390 8.11 25.55 -8.53
C THR A 390 9.13 26.66 -8.23
N ALA A 391 9.35 26.98 -6.96
CA ALA A 391 10.28 28.02 -6.55
C ALA A 391 11.75 27.64 -6.73
N ILE A 392 12.14 26.38 -6.46
CA ILE A 392 13.56 25.98 -6.47
C ILE A 392 14.08 25.50 -7.84
N LYS A 393 13.21 25.04 -8.74
CA LYS A 393 13.62 24.62 -10.09
C LYS A 393 14.46 25.69 -10.82
N PRO A 394 14.02 26.96 -10.92
CA PRO A 394 14.82 28.01 -11.57
C PRO A 394 16.13 28.33 -10.84
N ILE A 395 16.14 28.26 -9.51
CA ILE A 395 17.32 28.55 -8.68
C ILE A 395 18.44 27.54 -8.98
N LEU A 396 18.08 26.27 -9.07
CA LEU A 396 19.04 25.19 -9.26
C LEU A 396 19.39 24.95 -10.74
N GLY A 397 18.75 25.67 -11.66
CA GLY A 397 18.84 25.37 -13.08
C GLY A 397 18.19 24.04 -13.45
N TRP A 398 17.48 23.40 -12.51
CA TRP A 398 16.75 22.16 -12.70
C TRP A 398 15.44 22.44 -13.45
N GLN A 399 15.57 22.97 -14.65
CA GLN A 399 14.47 23.01 -15.59
C GLN A 399 14.10 21.57 -15.97
N ASP A 400 12.90 21.40 -16.50
CA ASP A 400 12.53 20.16 -17.19
C ASP A 400 13.42 19.89 -18.43
N ASN A 401 14.38 20.77 -18.73
CA ASN A 401 15.38 20.68 -19.80
C ASN A 401 16.74 20.12 -19.36
N ASP A 402 16.98 19.88 -18.06
CA ASP A 402 18.06 18.99 -17.57
C ASP A 402 17.62 17.51 -17.57
N LYS A 403 16.47 17.24 -18.19
CA LYS A 403 16.16 15.94 -18.77
C LYS A 403 17.05 15.79 -19.99
N GLY A 404 18.02 14.88 -19.94
CA GLY A 404 18.61 14.35 -21.17
C GLY A 404 17.46 14.05 -22.14
N SER A 405 17.56 14.60 -23.35
CA SER A 405 16.57 14.56 -24.42
C SER A 405 15.59 13.37 -24.39
N THR A 406 14.45 13.53 -23.74
CA THR A 406 13.22 12.78 -24.02
C THR A 406 12.03 13.62 -23.54
N ASN A 407 11.61 14.66 -24.26
CA ASN A 407 10.46 14.42 -25.13
C ASN A 407 10.64 13.18 -26.01
N SER A 408 10.54 11.99 -25.41
CA SER A 408 10.14 10.81 -26.14
C SER A 408 8.62 10.72 -25.97
N LEU A 409 7.98 11.65 -26.71
CA LEU A 409 6.71 11.49 -27.39
C LEU A 409 5.90 10.29 -26.88
N ILE A 410 5.13 10.44 -25.80
CA ILE A 410 4.00 9.52 -25.63
C ILE A 410 3.07 9.81 -26.81
N GLU A 411 3.18 8.98 -27.84
CA GLU A 411 2.44 9.11 -29.10
C GLU A 411 1.03 8.55 -28.94
N SER A 412 0.86 7.56 -28.07
CA SER A 412 -0.45 7.02 -27.76
C SER A 412 -0.58 6.63 -26.30
N VAL A 413 -1.80 6.85 -25.80
CA VAL A 413 -2.27 6.42 -24.50
C VAL A 413 -3.56 5.64 -24.72
N SER A 414 -3.67 4.46 -24.11
CA SER A 414 -4.88 3.63 -24.22
C SER A 414 -5.06 2.75 -23.00
N VAL A 415 -6.31 2.38 -22.69
CA VAL A 415 -6.61 1.39 -21.67
C VAL A 415 -6.42 -0.01 -22.28
N THR A 416 -5.71 -0.89 -21.60
CA THR A 416 -5.52 -2.27 -22.09
C THR A 416 -6.82 -3.06 -22.04
N ALA A 417 -6.95 -4.05 -22.92
CA ALA A 417 -8.17 -4.86 -23.02
C ALA A 417 -8.53 -5.54 -21.68
N PHE A 418 -7.52 -6.08 -21.01
CA PHE A 418 -7.57 -6.74 -19.71
C PHE A 418 -6.51 -6.16 -18.75
N LYS A 419 -6.70 -6.38 -17.45
CA LYS A 419 -5.80 -5.89 -16.40
C LYS A 419 -4.37 -6.39 -16.61
N GLY A 420 -3.41 -5.57 -16.24
CA GLY A 420 -1.98 -5.88 -16.37
C GLY A 420 -1.52 -6.04 -17.82
N GLY A 421 -2.32 -5.65 -18.83
CA GLY A 421 -1.98 -5.86 -20.24
C GLY A 421 -2.10 -7.31 -20.71
N ALA A 422 -2.84 -8.16 -19.97
CA ALA A 422 -3.07 -9.54 -20.37
C ALA A 422 -3.76 -9.65 -21.74
N LYS A 423 -3.48 -10.75 -22.45
CA LYS A 423 -4.07 -11.02 -23.77
C LYS A 423 -5.50 -11.54 -23.62
N GLY A 424 -5.76 -12.40 -22.66
CA GLY A 424 -7.10 -12.90 -22.32
C GLY A 424 -7.45 -12.69 -20.85
N ALA A 425 -8.71 -12.95 -20.50
CA ALA A 425 -9.13 -13.07 -19.10
C ALA A 425 -9.82 -14.42 -18.86
N TYR A 426 -9.80 -14.86 -17.61
CA TYR A 426 -10.37 -16.12 -17.16
C TYR A 426 -11.03 -15.95 -15.80
N SER A 427 -12.22 -16.52 -15.63
CA SER A 427 -12.88 -16.60 -14.34
C SER A 427 -13.51 -17.96 -14.13
N MET A 428 -13.56 -18.36 -12.88
CA MET A 428 -14.18 -19.60 -12.42
C MET A 428 -15.31 -19.25 -11.47
N VAL A 429 -16.41 -19.99 -11.58
CA VAL A 429 -17.41 -20.06 -10.52
C VAL A 429 -17.65 -21.52 -10.13
N PHE A 430 -17.77 -21.75 -8.83
CA PHE A 430 -18.14 -23.03 -8.24
C PHE A 430 -19.62 -22.99 -7.83
N ASP A 431 -20.49 -23.54 -8.66
CA ASP A 431 -21.91 -23.71 -8.37
C ASP A 431 -22.11 -24.69 -7.20
N ASP A 432 -23.31 -24.69 -6.62
CA ASP A 432 -23.74 -25.54 -5.51
C ASP A 432 -22.96 -25.38 -4.18
N TYR A 433 -22.22 -24.28 -4.00
CA TYR A 433 -21.46 -24.06 -2.76
C TYR A 433 -22.37 -24.03 -1.52
N CYS A 434 -21.82 -24.50 -0.39
CA CYS A 434 -22.49 -24.87 0.87
C CYS A 434 -23.27 -26.18 0.88
N SER A 435 -23.40 -26.86 -0.26
CA SER A 435 -24.10 -28.15 -0.31
C SER A 435 -23.22 -29.26 0.26
N ALA A 436 -23.84 -30.22 0.96
CA ALA A 436 -23.12 -31.34 1.57
C ALA A 436 -22.43 -32.26 0.54
N TRP A 437 -22.85 -32.21 -0.73
CA TRP A 437 -22.26 -33.00 -1.83
C TRP A 437 -21.11 -32.30 -2.56
N ALA A 438 -20.89 -31.00 -2.31
CA ALA A 438 -19.87 -30.19 -2.96
C ALA A 438 -18.69 -29.88 -2.02
N SER A 439 -18.33 -30.82 -1.14
CA SER A 439 -17.25 -30.62 -0.16
C SER A 439 -15.89 -30.39 -0.81
N GLY A 440 -15.69 -30.86 -2.04
CA GLY A 440 -14.47 -30.69 -2.81
C GLY A 440 -14.11 -29.22 -3.09
N ILE A 441 -15.09 -28.32 -3.02
CA ILE A 441 -14.84 -26.87 -3.08
C ILE A 441 -13.98 -26.44 -1.87
N ASP A 442 -14.34 -26.85 -0.67
CA ASP A 442 -13.60 -26.53 0.57
C ASP A 442 -12.35 -27.39 0.73
N ASP A 443 -12.43 -28.67 0.37
CA ASP A 443 -11.35 -29.63 0.58
C ASP A 443 -10.20 -29.43 -0.42
N PHE A 444 -10.48 -28.98 -1.65
CA PHE A 444 -9.48 -28.92 -2.73
C PHE A 444 -9.49 -27.63 -3.56
N ALA A 445 -10.66 -27.09 -3.94
CA ALA A 445 -10.70 -25.93 -4.82
C ALA A 445 -10.15 -24.67 -4.15
N ILE A 446 -10.68 -24.32 -2.97
CA ILE A 446 -10.27 -23.14 -2.20
C ILE A 446 -8.79 -23.23 -1.78
N PRO A 447 -8.30 -24.33 -1.16
CA PRO A 447 -6.89 -24.45 -0.83
C PRO A 447 -5.97 -24.36 -2.05
N GLY A 448 -6.32 -25.06 -3.14
CA GLY A 448 -5.52 -25.04 -4.38
C GLY A 448 -5.44 -23.63 -4.99
N LEU A 449 -6.56 -22.92 -5.07
CA LEU A 449 -6.56 -21.53 -5.57
C LEU A 449 -5.72 -20.61 -4.68
N LEU A 450 -5.82 -20.73 -3.35
CA LEU A 450 -5.02 -19.93 -2.42
C LEU A 450 -3.52 -20.19 -2.57
N GLU A 451 -3.12 -21.45 -2.68
CA GLU A 451 -1.71 -21.85 -2.90
C GLU A 451 -1.13 -21.22 -4.19
N HIS A 452 -1.97 -21.06 -5.20
CA HIS A 452 -1.59 -20.48 -6.49
C HIS A 452 -1.80 -18.96 -6.58
N GLY A 453 -2.26 -18.31 -5.51
CA GLY A 453 -2.58 -16.88 -5.51
C GLY A 453 -3.75 -16.51 -6.43
N LEU A 454 -4.67 -17.45 -6.68
CA LEU A 454 -5.86 -17.29 -7.52
C LEU A 454 -7.12 -17.20 -6.66
N ARG A 455 -8.20 -16.64 -7.25
CA ARG A 455 -9.51 -16.50 -6.61
C ARG A 455 -10.62 -16.80 -7.61
N ALA A 456 -11.77 -17.19 -7.11
CA ALA A 456 -12.94 -17.58 -7.91
C ALA A 456 -14.23 -17.09 -7.25
N GLY A 457 -15.33 -17.16 -8.00
CA GLY A 457 -16.68 -17.04 -7.45
C GLY A 457 -17.14 -18.34 -6.81
N LEU A 458 -17.86 -18.25 -5.69
CA LEU A 458 -18.50 -19.37 -5.01
C LEU A 458 -20.02 -19.15 -5.09
N GLY A 459 -20.68 -19.90 -5.97
CA GLY A 459 -22.11 -19.88 -6.23
C GLY A 459 -22.88 -20.53 -5.09
N ALA A 460 -23.20 -19.74 -4.08
CA ALA A 460 -23.80 -20.19 -2.83
C ALA A 460 -25.33 -20.37 -2.96
N ILE A 461 -25.81 -21.57 -2.62
CA ILE A 461 -27.25 -21.83 -2.44
C ILE A 461 -27.61 -21.40 -1.01
N ALA A 462 -28.31 -20.28 -0.87
CA ALA A 462 -28.45 -19.62 0.43
C ALA A 462 -29.11 -20.52 1.49
N SER A 463 -30.12 -21.31 1.12
CA SER A 463 -30.78 -22.23 2.06
C SER A 463 -29.88 -23.38 2.50
N GLU A 464 -29.00 -23.89 1.63
CA GLU A 464 -28.03 -24.92 2.02
C GLU A 464 -26.95 -24.32 2.93
N CYS A 465 -26.50 -23.09 2.67
CA CYS A 465 -25.59 -22.39 3.59
C CYS A 465 -26.20 -22.18 4.97
N GLU A 466 -27.48 -21.80 5.04
CA GLU A 466 -28.20 -21.66 6.31
C GLU A 466 -28.31 -23.00 7.03
N LYS A 467 -28.82 -24.03 6.34
CA LYS A 467 -29.06 -25.37 6.88
C LYS A 467 -27.79 -26.06 7.35
N ASN A 468 -26.68 -25.89 6.63
CA ASN A 468 -25.41 -26.55 6.93
C ASN A 468 -24.49 -25.69 7.82
N ASN A 469 -24.96 -24.55 8.34
CA ASN A 469 -24.23 -23.62 9.22
C ASN A 469 -22.94 -23.03 8.61
N PHE A 470 -22.98 -22.64 7.34
CA PHE A 470 -21.82 -22.13 6.61
C PHE A 470 -21.53 -20.64 6.86
N GLN A 471 -22.28 -19.91 7.68
CA GLN A 471 -22.15 -18.45 7.81
C GLN A 471 -20.72 -18.02 8.18
N ALA A 472 -20.11 -18.66 9.18
CA ALA A 472 -18.72 -18.36 9.56
C ALA A 472 -17.73 -18.73 8.45
N ARG A 473 -18.02 -19.79 7.69
CA ARG A 473 -17.19 -20.21 6.56
C ARG A 473 -17.28 -19.23 5.39
N LEU A 474 -18.49 -18.77 5.05
CA LEU A 474 -18.74 -17.72 4.05
C LEU A 474 -17.96 -16.45 4.38
N HIS A 475 -17.98 -16.03 5.65
CA HIS A 475 -17.18 -14.89 6.11
C HIS A 475 -15.67 -15.12 5.89
N THR A 476 -15.17 -16.27 6.34
CA THR A 476 -13.76 -16.63 6.21
C THR A 476 -13.28 -16.62 4.77
N VAL A 477 -14.02 -17.23 3.84
CA VAL A 477 -13.60 -17.31 2.43
C VAL A 477 -13.73 -15.96 1.72
N ALA A 478 -14.67 -15.11 2.13
CA ALA A 478 -14.76 -13.73 1.65
C ALA A 478 -13.55 -12.90 2.11
N GLU A 479 -13.10 -13.04 3.36
CA GLU A 479 -11.87 -12.41 3.86
C GLU A 479 -10.61 -12.92 3.12
N GLN A 480 -10.63 -14.17 2.66
CA GLN A 480 -9.59 -14.76 1.81
C GLN A 480 -9.63 -14.25 0.35
N GLY A 481 -10.62 -13.44 -0.01
CA GLY A 481 -10.75 -12.79 -1.31
C GLY A 481 -11.57 -13.58 -2.34
N PHE A 482 -12.25 -14.66 -1.95
CA PHE A 482 -13.22 -15.33 -2.82
C PHE A 482 -14.49 -14.48 -2.94
N GLU A 483 -15.09 -14.46 -4.13
CA GLU A 483 -16.35 -13.77 -4.33
C GLU A 483 -17.51 -14.68 -3.94
N ILE A 484 -18.36 -14.26 -3.00
CA ILE A 484 -19.64 -14.93 -2.76
C ILE A 484 -20.63 -14.50 -3.82
N VAL A 485 -21.07 -15.46 -4.63
CA VAL A 485 -21.99 -15.27 -5.75
C VAL A 485 -23.34 -15.86 -5.37
N SER A 486 -24.42 -15.15 -5.67
CA SER A 486 -25.77 -15.67 -5.38
C SER A 486 -26.15 -16.76 -6.38
N HIS A 487 -26.50 -17.94 -5.86
CA HIS A 487 -27.01 -19.07 -6.63
C HIS A 487 -28.43 -19.45 -6.20
N THR A 488 -29.24 -18.42 -5.94
CA THR A 488 -30.62 -18.45 -5.43
C THR A 488 -30.80 -18.92 -3.98
N TRP A 489 -32.04 -18.89 -3.47
CA TRP A 489 -32.36 -19.38 -2.14
C TRP A 489 -32.40 -20.91 -2.14
N THR A 490 -33.23 -21.52 -3.00
CA THR A 490 -33.50 -22.96 -3.03
C THR A 490 -32.93 -23.71 -4.24
N HIS A 491 -32.12 -23.05 -5.09
CA HIS A 491 -31.62 -23.63 -6.34
C HIS A 491 -32.75 -23.90 -7.38
N ALA A 492 -33.76 -23.02 -7.43
CA ALA A 492 -34.90 -23.16 -8.34
C ALA A 492 -34.60 -22.64 -9.77
N ALA A 493 -35.21 -23.28 -10.78
CA ALA A 493 -35.22 -22.74 -12.14
C ALA A 493 -36.14 -21.51 -12.21
N LEU A 494 -35.57 -20.32 -12.38
CA LEU A 494 -36.28 -19.04 -12.22
C LEU A 494 -37.25 -18.67 -13.34
N VAL A 495 -37.37 -19.50 -14.37
CA VAL A 495 -38.25 -19.24 -15.52
C VAL A 495 -39.44 -20.19 -15.49
N ALA A 496 -40.64 -19.67 -15.70
CA ALA A 496 -41.84 -20.49 -15.75
C ALA A 496 -41.90 -21.34 -17.03
N CYS A 497 -42.33 -22.60 -16.93
CA CYS A 497 -42.41 -23.50 -18.09
C CYS A 497 -43.37 -22.99 -19.18
N ALA A 498 -44.38 -22.20 -18.81
CA ALA A 498 -45.34 -21.60 -19.73
C ALA A 498 -44.72 -20.50 -20.62
N THR A 499 -43.66 -19.82 -20.16
CA THR A 499 -43.09 -18.63 -20.82
C THR A 499 -41.62 -18.82 -21.20
N LYS A 500 -41.08 -20.03 -21.07
CA LYS A 500 -39.65 -20.26 -21.27
C LYS A 500 -39.24 -19.94 -22.71
N PRO A 501 -38.13 -19.20 -22.90
CA PRO A 501 -37.69 -18.76 -24.22
C PRO A 501 -37.15 -19.90 -25.08
N ASN A 502 -36.76 -21.02 -24.46
CA ASN A 502 -36.19 -22.19 -25.12
C ASN A 502 -36.84 -23.48 -24.58
N SER A 503 -37.27 -24.38 -25.48
CA SER A 503 -37.86 -25.68 -25.13
C SER A 503 -36.95 -26.55 -24.28
N ASN A 504 -35.63 -26.37 -24.41
CA ASN A 504 -34.60 -27.19 -23.78
C ASN A 504 -34.04 -26.57 -22.49
N GLN A 505 -34.48 -25.37 -22.12
CA GLN A 505 -34.12 -24.75 -20.86
C GLN A 505 -34.94 -25.36 -19.72
N ALA A 506 -34.28 -25.55 -18.57
CA ALA A 506 -34.97 -25.89 -17.33
C ALA A 506 -35.96 -24.80 -16.94
N CYS A 507 -37.05 -25.19 -16.30
CA CYS A 507 -38.12 -24.29 -15.91
C CYS A 507 -38.86 -24.84 -14.70
N SER A 508 -39.59 -23.96 -14.02
CA SER A 508 -40.51 -24.33 -12.94
C SER A 508 -41.95 -24.25 -13.42
N ASP A 509 -42.81 -25.18 -13.00
CA ASP A 509 -44.24 -25.16 -13.35
C ASP A 509 -44.92 -23.88 -12.86
N VAL A 510 -44.51 -23.41 -11.69
CA VAL A 510 -44.91 -22.12 -11.10
C VAL A 510 -43.68 -21.23 -11.04
N LEU A 511 -43.82 -19.96 -11.45
CA LEU A 511 -42.73 -18.99 -11.37
C LEU A 511 -42.27 -18.83 -9.91
N PRO A 512 -40.98 -19.05 -9.59
CA PRO A 512 -40.47 -18.86 -8.24
C PRO A 512 -40.57 -17.40 -7.80
N ASP A 513 -40.78 -17.17 -6.49
CA ASP A 513 -40.87 -15.83 -5.92
C ASP A 513 -39.47 -15.19 -5.85
N PHE A 514 -39.24 -14.17 -6.67
CA PHE A 514 -37.94 -13.48 -6.74
C PHE A 514 -37.58 -12.75 -5.44
N SER A 515 -38.56 -12.34 -4.63
CA SER A 515 -38.29 -11.74 -3.32
C SER A 515 -37.63 -12.75 -2.36
N ILE A 516 -37.82 -14.04 -2.60
CA ILE A 516 -37.18 -15.12 -1.85
C ILE A 516 -35.92 -15.57 -2.58
N GLU A 517 -36.07 -16.02 -3.83
CA GLU A 517 -35.01 -16.67 -4.57
C GLU A 517 -33.86 -15.74 -4.92
N ILE A 518 -34.08 -14.43 -5.00
CA ILE A 518 -33.05 -13.46 -5.37
C ILE A 518 -32.78 -12.50 -4.21
N ASP A 519 -33.81 -11.84 -3.69
CA ASP A 519 -33.62 -10.71 -2.75
C ASP A 519 -33.21 -11.23 -1.37
N LYS A 520 -34.01 -12.12 -0.77
CA LYS A 520 -33.70 -12.76 0.52
C LYS A 520 -32.37 -13.53 0.46
N ALA A 521 -32.10 -14.24 -0.64
CA ALA A 521 -30.84 -14.96 -0.83
C ALA A 521 -29.64 -14.02 -0.76
N ARG A 522 -29.70 -12.90 -1.49
CA ARG A 522 -28.63 -11.89 -1.48
C ARG A 522 -28.42 -11.28 -0.10
N ASP A 523 -29.50 -10.93 0.58
CA ASP A 523 -29.44 -10.29 1.90
C ASP A 523 -28.81 -11.22 2.94
N PHE A 524 -29.23 -12.49 2.96
CA PHE A 524 -28.62 -13.51 3.81
C PHE A 524 -27.13 -13.68 3.50
N LEU A 525 -26.75 -13.84 2.24
CA LEU A 525 -25.36 -14.07 1.85
C LEU A 525 -24.47 -12.85 2.16
N ARG A 526 -24.98 -11.63 1.98
CA ARG A 526 -24.27 -10.39 2.37
C ARG A 526 -24.05 -10.33 3.88
N GLN A 527 -25.09 -10.64 4.66
CA GLN A 527 -24.99 -10.65 6.11
C GLN A 527 -24.01 -11.73 6.61
N ALA A 528 -24.10 -12.93 6.05
CA ALA A 528 -23.28 -14.07 6.44
C ALA A 528 -21.81 -13.89 6.06
N SER A 529 -21.53 -13.37 4.87
CA SER A 529 -20.15 -13.17 4.39
C SER A 529 -19.51 -11.88 4.90
N GLY A 530 -20.30 -10.86 5.25
CA GLY A 530 -19.79 -9.51 5.52
C GLY A 530 -19.26 -8.81 4.26
N ALA A 531 -19.56 -9.33 3.07
CA ALA A 531 -19.06 -8.84 1.78
C ALA A 531 -20.21 -8.55 0.79
N PRO A 532 -19.96 -7.72 -0.25
CA PRO A 532 -20.92 -7.54 -1.33
C PRO A 532 -21.16 -8.85 -2.10
N VAL A 533 -22.43 -9.10 -2.43
CA VAL A 533 -22.87 -10.18 -3.33
C VAL A 533 -23.41 -9.51 -4.58
N ASP A 534 -22.54 -9.24 -5.55
CA ASP A 534 -22.87 -8.38 -6.70
C ASP A 534 -22.99 -9.14 -8.02
N PHE A 535 -22.64 -10.43 -8.03
CA PHE A 535 -22.80 -11.31 -9.16
C PHE A 535 -23.88 -12.36 -8.90
N PHE A 536 -24.60 -12.72 -9.97
CA PHE A 536 -25.66 -13.72 -9.92
C PHE A 536 -25.41 -14.87 -10.90
N VAL A 537 -25.63 -16.10 -10.43
CA VAL A 537 -25.51 -17.29 -11.28
C VAL A 537 -26.82 -18.06 -11.26
N PHE A 538 -27.34 -18.34 -12.44
CA PHE A 538 -28.66 -18.95 -12.61
C PHE A 538 -28.57 -20.47 -12.48
N PRO A 539 -29.34 -21.08 -11.56
CA PRO A 539 -29.54 -22.53 -11.54
C PRO A 539 -30.00 -23.02 -12.90
N TYR A 540 -29.39 -24.11 -13.38
CA TYR A 540 -29.68 -24.73 -14.67
C TYR A 540 -29.59 -23.80 -15.90
N ASN A 541 -28.92 -22.65 -15.76
CA ASN A 541 -28.91 -21.58 -16.76
C ASN A 541 -30.33 -21.14 -17.19
N SER A 542 -31.27 -21.16 -16.24
CA SER A 542 -32.66 -20.76 -16.46
C SER A 542 -32.81 -19.24 -16.44
N VAL A 543 -32.64 -18.60 -17.60
CA VAL A 543 -32.62 -17.13 -17.78
C VAL A 543 -33.75 -16.65 -18.69
N ASP A 544 -34.36 -15.52 -18.36
CA ASP A 544 -35.18 -14.71 -19.26
C ASP A 544 -35.04 -13.21 -18.93
N GLU A 545 -35.67 -12.34 -19.73
CA GLU A 545 -35.58 -10.89 -19.51
C GLU A 545 -36.32 -10.42 -18.24
N VAL A 546 -37.29 -11.19 -17.74
CA VAL A 546 -38.04 -10.85 -16.52
C VAL A 546 -37.10 -10.96 -15.32
N VAL A 547 -36.37 -12.07 -15.20
CA VAL A 547 -35.39 -12.27 -14.14
C VAL A 547 -34.24 -11.26 -14.26
N LEU A 548 -33.73 -11.02 -15.47
CA LEU A 548 -32.66 -10.04 -15.70
C LEU A 548 -33.07 -8.62 -15.28
N ASN A 549 -34.31 -8.21 -15.57
CA ASN A 549 -34.83 -6.90 -15.13
C ASN A 549 -34.94 -6.81 -13.61
N HIS A 550 -35.33 -7.90 -12.93
CA HIS A 550 -35.32 -7.95 -11.47
C HIS A 550 -33.90 -7.79 -10.91
N LEU A 551 -32.91 -8.51 -11.46
CA LEU A 551 -31.50 -8.36 -11.06
C LEU A 551 -30.98 -6.92 -11.26
N ARG A 552 -31.34 -6.27 -12.37
CA ARG A 552 -31.02 -4.85 -12.60
C ARG A 552 -31.64 -3.94 -11.55
N ALA A 553 -32.92 -4.16 -11.23
CA ALA A 553 -33.63 -3.37 -10.22
C ALA A 553 -33.01 -3.51 -8.82
N GLN A 554 -32.45 -4.68 -8.51
CA GLN A 554 -31.72 -4.93 -7.27
C GLN A 554 -30.27 -4.41 -7.30
N GLY A 555 -29.76 -3.97 -8.46
CA GLY A 555 -28.39 -3.49 -8.58
C GLY A 555 -27.34 -4.60 -8.49
N TYR A 556 -27.61 -5.77 -9.09
CA TYR A 556 -26.54 -6.70 -9.44
C TYR A 556 -25.65 -6.09 -10.54
N LEU A 557 -24.35 -6.34 -10.45
CA LEU A 557 -23.36 -5.81 -11.39
C LEU A 557 -23.12 -6.75 -12.56
N GLY A 558 -23.26 -8.05 -12.35
CA GLY A 558 -23.04 -9.06 -13.37
C GLY A 558 -23.83 -10.34 -13.13
N ALA A 559 -24.05 -11.10 -14.19
CA ALA A 559 -24.73 -12.38 -14.09
C ALA A 559 -24.40 -13.31 -15.27
N ARG A 560 -24.53 -14.61 -15.04
CA ARG A 560 -24.31 -15.67 -16.03
C ARG A 560 -25.57 -15.97 -16.82
N GLY A 561 -25.91 -15.10 -17.77
CA GLY A 561 -27.16 -15.18 -18.54
C GLY A 561 -27.03 -15.61 -20.01
N GLY A 562 -25.81 -15.87 -20.50
CA GLY A 562 -25.49 -16.01 -21.93
C GLY A 562 -25.45 -17.44 -22.47
N SER A 563 -24.94 -17.56 -23.70
CA SER A 563 -24.71 -18.81 -24.44
C SER A 563 -23.45 -19.56 -23.99
N TYR A 564 -23.19 -20.74 -24.57
CA TYR A 564 -21.98 -21.52 -24.31
C TYR A 564 -20.79 -21.09 -25.19
N SER A 565 -20.28 -19.88 -25.01
CA SER A 565 -19.18 -19.32 -25.81
C SER A 565 -18.27 -18.39 -25.01
N LEU A 566 -17.13 -17.99 -25.59
CA LEU A 566 -16.27 -16.96 -25.00
C LEU A 566 -16.96 -15.59 -25.01
N ASN A 567 -16.64 -14.77 -24.03
CA ASN A 567 -17.08 -13.38 -23.99
C ASN A 567 -16.06 -12.48 -24.71
N PRO A 568 -16.52 -11.49 -25.49
CA PRO A 568 -15.61 -10.50 -26.06
C PRO A 568 -15.00 -9.61 -24.96
N ALA A 569 -13.80 -9.08 -25.16
CA ALA A 569 -13.13 -8.18 -24.21
C ALA A 569 -13.91 -6.87 -23.91
N ASN A 570 -14.93 -6.56 -24.72
CA ASN A 570 -15.78 -5.37 -24.66
C ASN A 570 -17.28 -5.73 -24.66
N PHE A 571 -17.69 -6.74 -23.89
CA PHE A 571 -19.11 -7.08 -23.71
C PHE A 571 -19.94 -5.87 -23.20
N SER A 572 -21.20 -5.77 -23.66
CA SER A 572 -22.07 -4.62 -23.42
C SER A 572 -23.02 -4.79 -22.23
N ASP A 573 -23.57 -5.99 -22.05
CA ASP A 573 -24.49 -6.32 -20.96
C ASP A 573 -23.84 -7.31 -19.98
N PRO A 574 -23.40 -6.86 -18.80
CA PRO A 574 -22.71 -7.72 -17.83
C PRO A 574 -23.65 -8.75 -17.18
N LEU A 575 -24.97 -8.66 -17.35
CA LEU A 575 -25.93 -9.66 -16.87
C LEU A 575 -26.17 -10.81 -17.85
N LYS A 576 -25.62 -10.72 -19.07
CA LYS A 576 -25.74 -11.74 -20.13
C LYS A 576 -24.40 -12.37 -20.47
N LEU A 577 -23.51 -12.53 -19.49
CA LEU A 577 -22.22 -13.15 -19.73
C LEU A 577 -22.40 -14.61 -20.15
N ASN A 578 -21.72 -14.96 -21.23
CA ASN A 578 -21.60 -16.32 -21.71
C ASN A 578 -20.74 -17.13 -20.74
N LEU A 579 -20.96 -18.43 -20.76
CA LEU A 579 -20.32 -19.40 -19.87
C LEU A 579 -19.74 -20.52 -20.73
N LEU A 580 -18.77 -21.26 -20.19
CA LEU A 580 -18.31 -22.52 -20.74
C LEU A 580 -18.52 -23.61 -19.70
N GLY A 581 -19.35 -24.61 -20.04
CA GLY A 581 -19.68 -25.72 -19.15
C GLY A 581 -18.87 -27.00 -19.40
N ASN A 582 -18.03 -27.02 -20.44
CA ASN A 582 -17.26 -28.23 -20.76
C ASN A 582 -15.97 -28.29 -19.95
N GLN A 583 -15.92 -29.21 -18.98
CA GLN A 583 -14.73 -29.46 -18.15
C GLN A 583 -13.65 -30.28 -18.87
N ALA A 584 -13.94 -30.83 -20.07
CA ALA A 584 -13.06 -31.78 -20.74
C ALA A 584 -11.68 -31.20 -21.10
N ASP A 585 -11.55 -29.88 -21.26
CA ASP A 585 -10.25 -29.24 -21.49
C ASP A 585 -10.20 -27.78 -21.02
N MET A 586 -10.13 -27.57 -19.70
CA MET A 586 -10.04 -26.25 -19.08
C MET A 586 -8.80 -25.46 -19.54
N ASN A 587 -7.69 -26.17 -19.82
CA ASN A 587 -6.46 -25.56 -20.33
C ASN A 587 -6.66 -25.02 -21.76
N ALA A 588 -7.34 -25.76 -22.64
CA ALA A 588 -7.67 -25.27 -23.97
C ALA A 588 -8.55 -24.03 -23.92
N LEU A 589 -9.49 -23.93 -22.98
CA LEU A 589 -10.32 -22.73 -22.82
C LEU A 589 -9.50 -21.51 -22.41
N ALA A 590 -8.57 -21.67 -21.46
CA ALA A 590 -7.65 -20.61 -21.06
C ALA A 590 -6.77 -20.17 -22.24
N ASN A 591 -6.20 -21.14 -22.97
CA ASN A 591 -5.38 -20.87 -24.16
C ASN A 591 -6.19 -20.19 -25.27
N GLN A 592 -7.45 -20.59 -25.45
CA GLN A 592 -8.33 -19.98 -26.43
C GLN A 592 -8.58 -18.51 -26.09
N ALA A 593 -8.89 -18.19 -24.83
CA ALA A 593 -9.05 -16.82 -24.36
C ALA A 593 -7.81 -15.95 -24.62
N VAL A 594 -6.60 -16.48 -24.36
CA VAL A 594 -5.33 -15.81 -24.69
C VAL A 594 -5.22 -15.57 -26.20
N SER A 595 -5.44 -16.62 -27.01
CA SER A 595 -5.25 -16.56 -28.47
C SER A 595 -6.24 -15.65 -29.19
N THR A 596 -7.48 -15.56 -28.70
CA THR A 596 -8.56 -14.78 -29.32
C THR A 596 -8.77 -13.42 -28.68
N GLY A 597 -7.98 -13.05 -27.66
CA GLY A 597 -8.14 -11.77 -26.97
C GLY A 597 -9.47 -11.66 -26.21
N SER A 598 -9.95 -12.77 -25.62
CA SER A 598 -11.31 -12.92 -25.11
C SER A 598 -11.35 -13.23 -23.61
N PHE A 599 -12.56 -13.24 -23.05
CA PHE A 599 -12.82 -13.61 -21.65
C PHE A 599 -13.50 -14.98 -21.59
N ALA A 600 -12.80 -15.98 -21.03
CA ALA A 600 -13.36 -17.27 -20.69
C ALA A 600 -13.97 -17.25 -19.29
N PHE A 601 -15.21 -17.71 -19.16
CA PHE A 601 -15.87 -17.86 -17.87
C PHE A 601 -16.35 -19.30 -17.74
N ILE A 602 -15.76 -20.06 -16.82
CA ILE A 602 -16.06 -21.48 -16.64
C ILE A 602 -16.93 -21.72 -15.40
N ASN A 603 -17.84 -22.70 -15.51
CA ASN A 603 -18.56 -23.24 -14.38
C ASN A 603 -18.01 -24.59 -13.96
N LEU A 604 -17.88 -24.77 -12.65
CA LEU A 604 -17.48 -25.99 -11.97
C LEU A 604 -18.47 -26.24 -10.83
N HIS A 605 -18.69 -27.49 -10.43
CA HIS A 605 -19.51 -27.79 -9.24
C HIS A 605 -18.63 -28.26 -8.07
N GLY A 606 -17.68 -29.15 -8.33
CA GLY A 606 -16.84 -29.70 -7.27
C GLY A 606 -15.56 -30.35 -7.80
N ILE A 607 -14.61 -30.58 -6.90
CA ILE A 607 -13.31 -31.19 -7.19
C ILE A 607 -13.20 -32.49 -6.41
N ALA A 608 -13.06 -33.63 -7.11
CA ALA A 608 -12.91 -34.94 -6.49
C ALA A 608 -13.94 -35.26 -5.38
N ASP A 609 -15.19 -34.87 -5.60
CA ASP A 609 -16.31 -35.04 -4.67
C ASP A 609 -17.54 -35.68 -5.35
N ALA A 610 -18.71 -35.52 -4.74
CA ALA A 610 -19.98 -36.10 -5.22
C ALA A 610 -20.81 -35.13 -6.09
N SER A 611 -20.24 -33.99 -6.48
CA SER A 611 -20.92 -32.97 -7.27
C SER A 611 -21.26 -33.46 -8.68
N TYR A 612 -22.13 -32.72 -9.37
CA TYR A 612 -22.41 -32.96 -10.78
C TYR A 612 -21.15 -32.72 -11.63
N GLU A 613 -20.70 -33.77 -12.33
CA GLU A 613 -19.47 -33.76 -13.14
C GLU A 613 -18.29 -33.17 -12.33
N PRO A 614 -17.76 -33.88 -11.31
CA PRO A 614 -16.67 -33.33 -10.51
C PRO A 614 -15.37 -33.38 -11.29
N VAL A 615 -14.54 -32.34 -11.16
CA VAL A 615 -13.21 -32.33 -11.79
C VAL A 615 -12.29 -33.27 -11.02
N PRO A 616 -11.60 -34.21 -11.69
CA PRO A 616 -10.58 -35.04 -11.03
C PRO A 616 -9.46 -34.19 -10.41
N LEU A 617 -9.02 -34.53 -9.20
CA LEU A 617 -8.03 -33.73 -8.45
C LEU A 617 -6.72 -33.49 -9.23
N ASN A 618 -6.25 -34.49 -9.97
CA ASN A 618 -5.05 -34.35 -10.81
C ASN A 618 -5.25 -33.36 -11.96
N THR A 619 -6.42 -33.38 -12.60
CA THR A 619 -6.80 -32.43 -13.64
C THR A 619 -6.91 -31.01 -13.07
N TRP A 620 -7.48 -30.87 -11.88
CA TRP A 620 -7.58 -29.59 -11.18
C TRP A 620 -6.22 -28.99 -10.87
N ASN A 621 -5.32 -29.76 -10.24
CA ASN A 621 -3.98 -29.28 -9.91
C ASN A 621 -3.18 -28.91 -11.17
N ALA A 622 -3.23 -29.75 -12.22
CA ALA A 622 -2.58 -29.44 -13.49
C ALA A 622 -3.15 -28.19 -14.18
N HIS A 623 -4.44 -27.90 -13.97
CA HIS A 623 -5.06 -26.68 -14.48
C HIS A 623 -4.60 -25.44 -13.72
N LEU A 624 -4.49 -25.52 -12.39
CA LEU A 624 -3.96 -24.42 -11.57
C LEU A 624 -2.51 -24.07 -11.94
N ASP A 625 -1.65 -25.07 -12.12
CA ASP A 625 -0.27 -24.88 -12.59
C ASP A 625 -0.24 -24.17 -13.97
N HIS A 626 -1.13 -24.58 -14.87
CA HIS A 626 -1.26 -23.99 -16.21
C HIS A 626 -1.72 -22.52 -16.15
N LEU A 627 -2.76 -22.23 -15.36
CA LEU A 627 -3.23 -20.86 -15.16
C LEU A 627 -2.14 -19.97 -14.57
N THR A 628 -1.44 -20.44 -13.52
CA THR A 628 -0.36 -19.69 -12.89
C THR A 628 0.78 -19.40 -13.87
N THR A 629 1.10 -20.35 -14.75
CA THR A 629 2.08 -20.14 -15.82
C THR A 629 1.64 -19.02 -16.77
N LEU A 630 0.38 -19.01 -17.21
CA LEU A 630 -0.15 -17.95 -18.09
C LEU A 630 -0.21 -16.59 -17.39
N VAL A 631 -0.55 -16.56 -16.10
CA VAL A 631 -0.56 -15.33 -15.28
C VAL A 631 0.84 -14.77 -15.10
N ALA A 632 1.82 -15.62 -14.76
CA ALA A 632 3.22 -15.22 -14.60
C ALA A 632 3.81 -14.65 -15.89
N ASN A 633 3.39 -15.17 -17.05
CA ASN A 633 3.79 -14.67 -18.36
C ASN A 633 3.02 -13.41 -18.82
N HIS A 634 2.08 -12.91 -18.01
CA HIS A 634 1.14 -11.84 -18.37
C HIS A 634 0.29 -12.16 -19.62
N ASP A 635 0.08 -13.43 -19.94
CA ASP A 635 -0.77 -13.84 -21.06
C ASP A 635 -2.25 -13.84 -20.67
N LEU A 636 -2.56 -14.18 -19.42
CA LEU A 636 -3.92 -14.34 -18.92
C LEU A 636 -4.13 -13.61 -17.59
N TRP A 637 -5.24 -12.89 -17.46
CA TRP A 637 -5.71 -12.36 -16.18
C TRP A 637 -6.78 -13.28 -15.59
N VAL A 638 -6.49 -13.89 -14.44
CA VAL A 638 -7.44 -14.74 -13.71
C VAL A 638 -7.99 -13.95 -12.51
N ASP A 639 -9.30 -13.82 -12.41
CA ASP A 639 -9.96 -13.10 -11.31
C ASP A 639 -11.41 -13.54 -11.09
N THR A 640 -12.02 -13.01 -10.04
CA THR A 640 -13.45 -13.14 -9.75
C THR A 640 -14.31 -12.50 -10.86
N PRO A 641 -15.51 -13.04 -11.13
CA PRO A 641 -16.34 -12.55 -12.24
C PRO A 641 -16.72 -11.07 -12.09
N THR A 642 -16.98 -10.58 -10.87
CA THR A 642 -17.27 -9.16 -10.64
C THR A 642 -16.06 -8.27 -10.91
N ALA A 643 -14.83 -8.71 -10.61
CA ALA A 643 -13.63 -7.93 -10.89
C ALA A 643 -13.47 -7.68 -12.41
N ILE A 644 -13.67 -8.72 -13.22
CA ILE A 644 -13.61 -8.63 -14.69
C ILE A 644 -14.74 -7.75 -15.24
N VAL A 645 -15.96 -7.89 -14.70
CA VAL A 645 -17.08 -6.98 -15.02
C VAL A 645 -16.73 -5.54 -14.71
N LYS A 646 -16.28 -5.23 -13.49
CA LYS A 646 -15.92 -3.86 -13.09
C LYS A 646 -14.85 -3.27 -14.00
N TYR A 647 -13.81 -4.02 -14.34
CA TYR A 647 -12.77 -3.54 -15.25
C TYR A 647 -13.32 -3.26 -16.65
N ASN A 648 -14.08 -4.20 -17.23
CA ASN A 648 -14.69 -4.03 -18.54
C ASN A 648 -15.62 -2.81 -18.59
N ARG A 649 -16.50 -2.67 -17.60
CA ARG A 649 -17.48 -1.58 -17.54
C ARG A 649 -16.83 -0.24 -17.22
N THR A 650 -15.79 -0.21 -16.36
CA THR A 650 -14.99 1.00 -16.11
C THR A 650 -14.36 1.49 -17.40
N LYS A 651 -13.71 0.60 -18.17
CA LYS A 651 -13.12 0.92 -19.48
C LYS A 651 -14.15 1.49 -20.45
N ALA A 652 -15.39 0.98 -20.44
CA ALA A 652 -16.45 1.43 -21.34
C ALA A 652 -17.13 2.74 -20.91
N LEU A 653 -17.23 2.99 -19.60
CA LEU A 653 -18.08 4.05 -19.05
C LEU A 653 -17.30 5.22 -18.45
N CYS A 654 -16.05 5.05 -18.02
CA CYS A 654 -15.32 6.08 -17.28
C CYS A 654 -14.46 6.99 -18.17
N GLY A 655 -14.76 7.05 -19.46
CA GLY A 655 -14.09 7.94 -20.41
C GLY A 655 -12.82 7.33 -21.02
N THR A 656 -12.14 8.14 -21.83
CA THR A 656 -10.91 7.78 -22.54
C THR A 656 -9.73 8.50 -21.90
N PRO A 657 -8.58 7.84 -21.68
CA PRO A 657 -7.40 8.50 -21.13
C PRO A 657 -6.86 9.54 -22.12
N GLN A 658 -6.45 10.69 -21.60
CA GLN A 658 -5.86 11.80 -22.32
C GLN A 658 -4.63 12.27 -21.56
N ILE A 659 -3.59 12.70 -22.28
CA ILE A 659 -2.38 13.26 -21.69
C ILE A 659 -2.25 14.71 -22.10
N ASP A 660 -2.08 15.58 -21.11
CA ASP A 660 -1.71 16.99 -21.29
C ASP A 660 -0.47 17.29 -20.43
N GLY A 661 0.67 17.49 -21.09
CA GLY A 661 1.96 17.60 -20.41
C GLY A 661 2.29 16.34 -19.60
N THR A 662 2.42 16.50 -18.27
CA THR A 662 2.63 15.40 -17.32
C THR A 662 1.33 14.89 -16.71
N SER A 663 0.18 15.38 -17.13
CA SER A 663 -1.11 15.05 -16.53
C SER A 663 -1.83 14.01 -17.37
N LEU A 664 -2.20 12.88 -16.78
CA LEU A 664 -3.07 11.88 -17.38
C LEU A 664 -4.45 11.94 -16.72
N THR A 665 -5.47 12.25 -17.52
CA THR A 665 -6.87 12.36 -17.07
C THR A 665 -7.79 11.52 -17.95
N PHE A 666 -9.01 11.24 -17.50
CA PHE A 666 -10.02 10.59 -18.33
C PHE A 666 -11.12 11.59 -18.69
N SER A 667 -11.50 11.63 -19.97
CA SER A 667 -12.55 12.50 -20.49
C SER A 667 -13.70 11.71 -21.11
N GLY A 668 -14.92 12.22 -20.99
CA GLY A 668 -16.12 11.60 -21.58
C GLY A 668 -16.75 10.49 -20.74
N ALA A 669 -16.68 10.57 -19.40
CA ALA A 669 -17.36 9.63 -18.53
C ALA A 669 -18.89 9.66 -18.73
N GLN A 670 -19.51 8.49 -18.73
CA GLN A 670 -20.94 8.25 -18.93
C GLN A 670 -21.62 7.90 -17.60
N ALA A 671 -22.96 7.97 -17.61
CA ALA A 671 -23.77 7.48 -16.50
C ALA A 671 -23.45 6.00 -16.21
N GLY A 672 -23.29 5.67 -14.92
CA GLY A 672 -22.91 4.32 -14.47
C GLY A 672 -21.40 4.12 -14.26
N CYS A 673 -20.52 5.05 -14.63
CA CYS A 673 -19.08 4.94 -14.30
C CYS A 673 -18.86 4.70 -12.80
N ALA A 674 -19.47 5.51 -11.92
CA ALA A 674 -19.32 5.40 -10.47
C ALA A 674 -19.77 4.04 -9.90
N THR A 675 -20.68 3.33 -10.58
CA THR A 675 -21.16 2.00 -10.17
C THR A 675 -20.11 0.92 -10.38
N TYR A 676 -19.34 1.03 -11.46
CA TYR A 676 -18.40 -0.02 -11.87
C TYR A 676 -16.93 0.33 -11.61
N VAL A 677 -16.64 1.59 -11.27
CA VAL A 677 -15.27 2.12 -11.22
C VAL A 677 -14.32 1.22 -10.44
N THR A 678 -13.21 0.88 -11.09
CA THR A 678 -12.07 0.15 -10.53
C THR A 678 -10.78 0.62 -11.19
N GLY A 679 -9.64 0.16 -10.69
CA GLY A 679 -8.33 0.50 -11.26
C GLY A 679 -8.16 -0.06 -12.68
N LEU A 680 -7.79 0.81 -13.62
CA LEU A 680 -7.50 0.45 -15.01
C LEU A 680 -5.99 0.29 -15.23
N THR A 681 -5.62 -0.56 -16.19
CA THR A 681 -4.25 -0.60 -16.72
C THR A 681 -4.20 0.25 -17.99
N VAL A 682 -3.32 1.25 -17.99
CA VAL A 682 -3.11 2.16 -19.11
C VAL A 682 -1.75 1.90 -19.75
N SER A 683 -1.74 1.72 -21.07
CA SER A 683 -0.53 1.63 -21.87
C SER A 683 -0.12 2.99 -22.40
N LEU A 684 1.14 3.36 -22.15
CA LEU A 684 1.85 4.46 -22.78
C LEU A 684 2.75 3.88 -23.87
N ALA A 685 2.73 4.45 -25.07
CA ALA A 685 3.62 4.02 -26.15
C ALA A 685 4.21 5.20 -26.94
N ALA A 686 5.42 4.98 -27.47
CA ALA A 686 6.22 5.92 -28.26
C ALA A 686 6.98 5.19 -29.38
N SER A 687 7.29 5.85 -30.51
CA SER A 687 8.04 5.22 -31.60
C SER A 687 9.57 5.18 -31.37
N THR A 688 10.11 6.09 -30.56
CA THR A 688 11.56 6.32 -30.40
C THR A 688 12.10 5.99 -29.00
N GLY A 689 11.41 5.13 -28.25
CA GLY A 689 11.70 4.82 -26.85
C GLY A 689 10.80 5.61 -25.91
N LEU A 690 10.55 5.09 -24.71
CA LEU A 690 9.74 5.74 -23.69
C LEU A 690 10.59 5.91 -22.43
N ALA A 691 10.75 7.13 -21.93
CA ALA A 691 11.40 7.40 -20.64
C ALA A 691 10.72 6.62 -19.49
N ASP A 692 11.45 6.38 -18.40
CA ASP A 692 10.83 5.82 -17.20
C ASP A 692 9.80 6.81 -16.64
N VAL A 693 8.63 6.30 -16.28
CA VAL A 693 7.56 7.12 -15.70
C VAL A 693 7.28 6.57 -14.31
N ARG A 694 7.22 7.46 -13.33
CA ARG A 694 6.86 7.20 -11.93
C ARG A 694 5.51 7.86 -11.63
N PRO A 695 4.41 7.31 -12.16
CA PRO A 695 3.10 7.91 -12.03
C PRO A 695 2.65 7.95 -10.58
N THR A 696 2.01 9.05 -10.19
CA THR A 696 1.40 9.24 -8.89
C THR A 696 -0.05 9.68 -9.02
N GLN A 697 -0.94 9.14 -8.21
CA GLN A 697 -2.33 9.56 -8.12
C GLN A 697 -2.69 9.72 -6.65
N ASN A 698 -3.25 10.88 -6.28
CA ASN A 698 -3.57 11.24 -4.89
C ASN A 698 -2.37 11.03 -3.93
N GLY A 699 -1.18 11.48 -4.34
CA GLY A 699 0.06 11.35 -3.55
C GLY A 699 0.66 9.93 -3.47
N LEU A 700 0.00 8.91 -4.03
CA LEU A 700 0.45 7.52 -4.02
C LEU A 700 1.11 7.15 -5.35
N ALA A 701 2.22 6.40 -5.29
CA ALA A 701 2.86 5.85 -6.47
C ALA A 701 2.01 4.72 -7.07
N LEU A 702 1.80 4.78 -8.38
CA LEU A 702 1.12 3.72 -9.12
C LEU A 702 2.15 2.72 -9.66
N PRO A 703 1.86 1.40 -9.64
CA PRO A 703 2.76 0.41 -10.21
C PRO A 703 2.96 0.64 -11.71
N THR A 704 4.19 0.42 -12.18
CA THR A 704 4.51 0.49 -13.61
C THR A 704 5.27 -0.73 -14.06
N ARG A 705 4.98 -1.20 -15.28
CA ARG A 705 5.65 -2.34 -15.88
C ARG A 705 6.07 -2.03 -17.31
N ARG A 706 7.37 -2.13 -17.59
CA ARG A 706 7.91 -1.90 -18.92
C ARG A 706 7.75 -3.15 -19.78
N VAL A 707 7.03 -3.03 -20.89
CA VAL A 707 6.76 -4.14 -21.82
C VAL A 707 7.81 -4.18 -22.92
N SER A 708 8.29 -3.01 -23.35
CA SER A 708 9.40 -2.87 -24.29
C SER A 708 10.11 -1.54 -24.08
N ALA A 709 11.17 -1.27 -24.84
CA ALA A 709 11.81 0.05 -24.87
C ALA A 709 10.81 1.18 -25.18
N ASN A 710 9.73 0.86 -25.91
CA ASN A 710 8.77 1.78 -26.49
C ASN A 710 7.40 1.76 -25.79
N GLN A 711 7.20 0.90 -24.80
CA GLN A 711 5.89 0.68 -24.17
C GLN A 711 6.01 0.43 -22.66
N LEU A 712 5.22 1.19 -21.90
CA LEU A 712 5.10 1.09 -20.44
C LEU A 712 3.62 0.97 -20.07
N LEU A 713 3.31 0.09 -19.12
CA LEU A 713 1.99 0.02 -18.51
C LEU A 713 2.01 0.72 -17.15
N ILE A 714 0.95 1.45 -16.87
CA ILE A 714 0.63 1.98 -15.55
C ILE A 714 -0.58 1.23 -15.04
N GLU A 715 -0.48 0.63 -13.87
CA GLU A 715 -1.53 -0.20 -13.29
C GLU A 715 -2.34 0.55 -12.22
N ASN A 716 -3.57 0.10 -12.00
CA ASN A 716 -4.48 0.60 -10.97
C ASN A 716 -4.79 2.10 -11.04
N ILE A 717 -4.83 2.70 -12.24
CA ILE A 717 -5.31 4.09 -12.40
C ILE A 717 -6.81 4.14 -12.11
N ASP A 718 -7.22 4.93 -11.12
CA ASP A 718 -8.62 5.29 -10.95
C ASP A 718 -8.97 6.42 -11.93
N PRO A 719 -9.87 6.19 -12.91
CA PRO A 719 -10.17 7.17 -13.95
C PRO A 719 -10.87 8.43 -13.44
N ARG A 720 -11.33 8.46 -12.19
CA ARG A 720 -11.98 9.64 -11.59
C ARG A 720 -10.99 10.72 -11.16
N PHE A 721 -9.71 10.39 -11.02
CA PHE A 721 -8.69 11.29 -10.52
C PHE A 721 -7.61 11.56 -11.55
N ASN A 722 -6.95 12.71 -11.44
CA ASN A 722 -5.79 13.04 -12.23
C ASN A 722 -4.58 12.18 -11.81
N THR A 723 -3.87 11.60 -12.78
CA THR A 723 -2.61 10.91 -12.58
C THR A 723 -1.46 11.80 -13.06
N GLN A 724 -0.52 12.10 -12.17
CA GLN A 724 0.70 12.81 -12.53
C GLN A 724 1.76 11.83 -13.03
N LEU A 725 2.25 12.04 -14.25
CA LEU A 725 3.31 11.29 -14.91
C LEU A 725 4.66 11.96 -14.61
N ASN A 726 5.39 11.45 -13.62
CA ASN A 726 6.70 11.97 -13.27
C ASN A 726 7.78 11.24 -14.09
N PHE A 727 8.47 11.95 -14.99
CA PHE A 727 9.53 11.41 -15.86
C PHE A 727 10.92 11.59 -15.25
#